data_AF-A0A822UYS3-F1
#
_entry.id   AF-A0A822UYS3-F1
#
_cell.length_a   1.000
_cell.length_b   1.000
_cell.length_c   1.000
_cell.angle_alpha   90.00
_cell.angle_beta   90.00
_cell.angle_gamma   90.00
#
_symmetry.space_group_name_H-M   'P 1'
#
loop_
_entity.id
_entity.type
_entity.pdbx_description
1 polymer ?
#
loop_
_entity_poly.entity_id
_entity_poly.type
_entity_poly.pdbx_seq_one_letter_code
_entity_poly.pdbx_strand_id
1 'polypeptide(L)'
;MRTVKPTPLRVAGVLAALAWLIDADDKTCARNILKTARLQGLLPVTPHGELWKCNGELLGSLISKRIHAQQWPPHGRILIGIGELTARCHLSLTEFEHGVGRMLFGHSFSKTARHKIIIEALEVAQSRIAGDSHDDSLIYETQSISVSDWNHLKYAYDWARHPPRPIIFAGYGLGFIARLFLRCAPDHLQWLTKESADRGLLLPVVAALGEACIWEEDIALKALDSRVPFIIGLGLGRLQNARDDGESWSASSVDAILVERSVPDEGRRQVSALTLKECVHAWYRQKDRAAEARRRQETLRHAPEQATGGARYAADEIRRLESEVPAFETQRDAVVAKLEDALRTAARLDATPTEHWNLFDPSFVDTPEIRHRFAMEHIEGESRRTALEFSLAVFDEILGTRRPEKALFENIDTIRAGKDIAYWAACSQVELSKIKGSEMGRDAAIRIARLEKAVRIYTLQPFAATRFGQRFQDGLTRWSLMLQFAFHVSTSPSGVLGELRGLALSSAQLFLPVASRSMYGSEDADAIVNMVADAILTSEERVRSQWLQDERMPVKLRAALAWSSAATLHEKPDFARSLLERAARGTTQTVREWNATVLINLMDRAAAAMYREKRSEVASMLEIPYSLAISCANAPLARSLDLQTLLAAVNGDCIAQKQVIDNLVWNQSRTAHAFATAPK
;
A
#
# COMPACT_ATOMS: atom_id res chain seq x y z
N MET A 1 -25.92 -12.12 -40.61
CA MET A 1 -25.09 -13.33 -40.91
C MET A 1 -25.56 -14.48 -40.02
N ARG A 2 -25.89 -15.65 -40.59
CA ARG A 2 -26.22 -16.85 -39.79
C ARG A 2 -24.91 -17.47 -39.29
N THR A 3 -24.64 -17.36 -37.99
CA THR A 3 -23.57 -18.12 -37.35
C THR A 3 -23.85 -19.61 -37.52
N VAL A 4 -23.04 -20.29 -38.33
CA VAL A 4 -23.14 -21.74 -38.49
C VAL A 4 -22.71 -22.35 -37.16
N LYS A 5 -23.69 -22.86 -36.38
CA LYS A 5 -23.41 -23.50 -35.10
C LYS A 5 -22.41 -24.65 -35.30
N PRO A 6 -21.30 -24.71 -34.54
CA PRO A 6 -20.24 -25.68 -34.77
C PRO A 6 -20.76 -27.09 -34.51
N THR A 7 -20.80 -27.93 -35.55
CA THR A 7 -21.08 -29.38 -35.41
C THR A 7 -19.83 -30.12 -34.93
N PRO A 8 -19.94 -31.24 -34.18
CA PRO A 8 -18.77 -32.02 -33.73
C PRO A 8 -17.80 -32.39 -34.85
N LEU A 9 -18.31 -32.62 -36.07
CA LEU A 9 -17.55 -32.91 -37.29
C LEU A 9 -16.54 -31.82 -37.69
N ARG A 10 -16.80 -30.57 -37.29
CA ARG A 10 -16.04 -29.39 -37.70
C ARG A 10 -15.06 -28.91 -36.62
N VAL A 11 -15.08 -29.53 -35.44
CA VAL A 11 -14.20 -29.17 -34.33
C VAL A 11 -12.93 -30.02 -34.42
N ALA A 12 -11.78 -29.35 -34.45
CA ALA A 12 -10.48 -30.01 -34.57
C ALA A 12 -10.28 -31.06 -33.46
N GLY A 13 -9.78 -32.24 -33.86
CA GLY A 13 -9.48 -33.33 -32.93
C GLY A 13 -10.67 -34.14 -32.41
N VAL A 14 -11.90 -33.61 -32.40
CA VAL A 14 -13.07 -34.29 -31.79
C VAL A 14 -13.35 -35.65 -32.42
N LEU A 15 -13.33 -35.76 -33.76
CA LEU A 15 -13.54 -37.05 -34.42
C LEU A 15 -12.46 -38.07 -34.08
N ALA A 16 -11.21 -37.63 -33.98
CA ALA A 16 -10.10 -38.51 -33.65
C ALA A 16 -10.16 -38.98 -32.19
N ALA A 17 -10.54 -38.07 -31.27
CA ALA A 17 -10.81 -38.42 -29.88
C ALA A 17 -11.97 -39.42 -29.77
N LEU A 18 -13.09 -39.18 -30.47
CA LEU A 18 -14.22 -40.12 -30.47
C LEU A 18 -13.83 -41.49 -31.01
N ALA A 19 -13.10 -41.55 -32.13
CA ALA A 19 -12.63 -42.82 -32.70
C ALA A 19 -11.76 -43.59 -31.70
N TRP A 20 -10.82 -42.90 -31.06
CA TRP A 20 -9.96 -43.48 -30.04
C TRP A 20 -10.73 -43.92 -28.80
N LEU A 21 -11.72 -43.16 -28.33
CA LEU A 21 -12.52 -43.52 -27.15
C LEU A 21 -13.33 -44.80 -27.38
N ILE A 22 -13.96 -44.94 -28.54
CA ILE A 22 -14.88 -46.05 -28.85
C ILE A 22 -14.22 -47.27 -29.50
N ASP A 23 -12.89 -47.25 -29.69
CA ASP A 23 -12.11 -48.33 -30.32
C ASP A 23 -12.47 -48.54 -31.79
N ALA A 24 -12.70 -47.45 -32.51
CA ALA A 24 -13.02 -47.54 -33.92
C ALA A 24 -11.76 -47.88 -34.73
N ASP A 25 -11.88 -48.86 -35.62
CA ASP A 25 -10.84 -49.16 -36.61
C ASP A 25 -10.56 -47.94 -37.50
N ASP A 26 -9.32 -47.79 -37.96
CA ASP A 26 -8.86 -46.70 -38.84
C ASP A 26 -9.69 -46.54 -40.13
N LYS A 27 -10.42 -47.58 -40.55
CA LYS A 27 -11.29 -47.59 -41.73
C LYS A 27 -12.71 -47.07 -41.44
N THR A 28 -13.05 -46.80 -40.18
CA THR A 28 -14.39 -46.39 -39.79
C THR A 28 -14.68 -44.97 -40.24
N CYS A 29 -15.71 -44.77 -41.06
CA CYS A 29 -16.06 -43.44 -41.55
C CYS A 29 -16.58 -42.52 -40.42
N ALA A 30 -16.35 -41.21 -40.55
CA ALA A 30 -16.72 -40.21 -39.53
C ALA A 30 -18.20 -40.24 -39.12
N ARG A 31 -19.11 -40.55 -40.07
CA ARG A 31 -20.55 -40.69 -39.78
C ARG A 31 -20.83 -41.87 -38.85
N ASN A 32 -20.14 -42.99 -39.03
CA ASN A 32 -20.30 -44.16 -38.18
C ASN A 32 -19.71 -43.92 -36.79
N ILE A 33 -18.55 -43.27 -36.68
CA ILE A 33 -17.97 -42.86 -35.39
C ILE A 33 -18.98 -42.03 -34.58
N LEU A 34 -19.61 -41.03 -35.21
CA LEU A 34 -20.62 -40.20 -34.54
C LEU A 34 -21.90 -40.95 -34.21
N LYS A 35 -22.35 -41.84 -35.11
CA LYS A 35 -23.52 -42.67 -34.85
C LYS A 35 -23.27 -43.56 -33.63
N THR A 36 -22.12 -44.22 -33.56
CA THR A 36 -21.74 -45.06 -32.42
C THR A 36 -21.59 -44.24 -31.14
N ALA A 37 -20.94 -43.07 -31.18
CA ALA A 37 -20.84 -42.18 -30.02
C ALA A 37 -22.20 -41.68 -29.51
N ARG A 38 -23.17 -41.45 -30.41
CA ARG A 38 -24.55 -41.13 -30.04
C ARG A 38 -25.30 -42.33 -29.47
N LEU A 39 -25.15 -43.51 -30.07
CA LEU A 39 -25.76 -44.75 -29.59
C LEU A 39 -25.26 -45.16 -28.21
N GLN A 40 -23.98 -44.94 -27.93
CA GLN A 40 -23.40 -45.15 -26.59
C GLN A 40 -23.81 -44.06 -25.58
N GLY A 41 -24.45 -42.98 -26.02
CA GLY A 41 -24.88 -41.88 -25.15
C GLY A 41 -23.79 -40.85 -24.83
N LEU A 42 -22.61 -40.93 -25.46
CA LEU A 42 -21.50 -39.97 -25.25
C LEU A 42 -21.84 -38.60 -25.83
N LEU A 43 -22.54 -38.57 -26.96
CA LEU A 43 -23.09 -37.37 -27.57
C LEU A 43 -24.62 -37.41 -27.46
N PRO A 44 -25.22 -36.85 -26.39
CA PRO A 44 -26.67 -36.84 -26.24
C PRO A 44 -27.35 -36.09 -27.39
N VAL A 45 -28.52 -36.57 -27.80
CA VAL A 45 -29.34 -35.91 -28.82
C VAL A 45 -29.96 -34.67 -28.19
N THR A 46 -29.48 -33.48 -28.56
CA THR A 46 -30.03 -32.22 -28.08
C THR A 46 -31.30 -31.85 -28.87
N PRO A 47 -32.42 -31.48 -28.21
CA PRO A 47 -33.58 -30.92 -28.89
C PRO A 47 -33.22 -29.60 -29.57
N HIS A 48 -33.72 -29.40 -30.79
CA HIS A 48 -33.83 -28.09 -31.48
C HIS A 48 -32.64 -27.13 -31.37
N GLY A 49 -31.56 -27.43 -32.10
CA GLY A 49 -30.59 -26.41 -32.50
C GLY A 49 -29.70 -25.86 -31.39
N GLU A 50 -29.61 -26.47 -30.21
CA GLU A 50 -28.62 -26.11 -29.19
C GLU A 50 -27.18 -26.48 -29.62
N LEU A 51 -26.19 -25.83 -28.99
CA LEU A 51 -24.79 -26.26 -29.02
C LEU A 51 -24.71 -27.73 -28.58
N TRP A 52 -23.96 -28.56 -29.30
CA TRP A 52 -23.82 -29.98 -28.95
C TRP A 52 -23.12 -30.14 -27.59
N LYS A 53 -23.58 -31.13 -26.81
CA LYS A 53 -23.06 -31.45 -25.47
C LYS A 53 -22.37 -32.81 -25.49
N CYS A 54 -21.53 -33.06 -24.48
CA CYS A 54 -20.89 -34.34 -24.23
C CYS A 54 -21.33 -34.88 -22.86
N ASN A 55 -21.60 -36.18 -22.75
CA ASN A 55 -21.86 -36.83 -21.46
C ASN A 55 -20.54 -36.98 -20.70
N GLY A 56 -20.39 -36.22 -19.62
CA GLY A 56 -19.18 -36.21 -18.80
C GLY A 56 -18.87 -37.58 -18.18
N GLU A 57 -19.82 -38.18 -17.46
CA GLU A 57 -19.58 -39.43 -16.73
C GLU A 57 -19.09 -40.54 -17.66
N LEU A 58 -19.73 -40.67 -18.83
CA LEU A 58 -19.33 -41.65 -19.83
C LEU A 58 -17.96 -41.32 -20.45
N LEU A 59 -17.68 -40.03 -20.72
CA LEU A 59 -16.36 -39.59 -21.20
C LEU A 59 -15.26 -39.98 -20.19
N GLY A 60 -15.48 -39.71 -18.89
CA GLY A 60 -14.56 -40.06 -17.82
C GLY A 60 -14.33 -41.57 -17.73
N SER A 61 -15.41 -42.37 -17.83
CA SER A 61 -15.34 -43.83 -17.81
C SER A 61 -14.55 -44.40 -18.99
N LEU A 62 -14.82 -43.92 -20.21
CA LEU A 62 -14.12 -44.38 -21.43
C LEU A 62 -12.63 -44.04 -21.38
N ILE A 63 -12.28 -42.84 -20.91
CA ILE A 63 -10.89 -42.42 -20.78
C ILE A 63 -10.18 -43.22 -19.70
N SER A 64 -10.84 -43.43 -18.56
CA SER A 64 -10.32 -44.29 -17.50
C SER A 64 -10.06 -45.70 -18.01
N LYS A 65 -10.97 -46.27 -18.81
CA LYS A 65 -10.77 -47.58 -19.45
C LYS A 65 -9.52 -47.60 -20.34
N ARG A 66 -9.27 -46.56 -21.13
CA ARG A 66 -8.05 -46.43 -21.95
C ARG A 66 -6.77 -46.33 -21.12
N ILE A 67 -6.82 -45.53 -20.05
CA ILE A 67 -5.69 -45.37 -19.12
C ILE A 67 -5.35 -46.72 -18.45
N HIS A 68 -6.36 -47.44 -17.94
CA HIS A 68 -6.16 -48.75 -17.30
C HIS A 68 -5.65 -49.80 -18.30
N ALA A 69 -6.08 -49.74 -19.56
CA ALA A 69 -5.59 -50.59 -20.63
C ALA A 69 -4.19 -50.18 -21.14
N GLN A 70 -3.58 -49.14 -20.59
CA GLN A 70 -2.30 -48.56 -21.04
C GLN A 70 -2.26 -48.23 -22.55
N GLN A 71 -3.43 -47.88 -23.10
CA GLN A 71 -3.55 -47.53 -24.51
C GLN A 71 -3.32 -46.03 -24.68
N TRP A 72 -2.15 -45.67 -25.21
CA TRP A 72 -1.73 -44.29 -25.39
C TRP A 72 -2.48 -43.62 -26.56
N PRO A 73 -2.73 -42.30 -26.51
CA PRO A 73 -3.14 -41.56 -27.68
C PRO A 73 -2.05 -41.64 -28.76
N PRO A 74 -2.31 -42.18 -29.96
CA PRO A 74 -1.29 -42.33 -31.00
C PRO A 74 -0.77 -41.01 -31.59
N HIS A 75 -1.52 -39.90 -31.44
CA HIS A 75 -1.15 -38.60 -32.01
C HIS A 75 -1.84 -37.43 -31.30
N GLY A 76 -1.30 -36.21 -31.46
CA GLY A 76 -1.73 -34.99 -30.75
C GLY A 76 -3.19 -34.57 -30.94
N ARG A 77 -3.79 -34.90 -32.09
CA ARG A 77 -5.20 -34.58 -32.42
C ARG A 77 -6.19 -35.12 -31.38
N ILE A 78 -5.87 -36.25 -30.75
CA ILE A 78 -6.74 -36.87 -29.74
C ILE A 78 -6.76 -36.03 -28.47
N LEU A 79 -5.62 -35.47 -28.03
CA LEU A 79 -5.56 -34.63 -26.84
C LEU A 79 -6.36 -33.33 -27.01
N ILE A 80 -6.24 -32.68 -28.16
CA ILE A 80 -7.07 -31.52 -28.51
C ILE A 80 -8.55 -31.91 -28.51
N GLY A 81 -8.89 -33.04 -29.14
CA GLY A 81 -10.28 -33.51 -29.21
C GLY A 81 -10.87 -33.85 -27.84
N ILE A 82 -10.08 -34.43 -26.94
CA ILE A 82 -10.47 -34.70 -25.55
C ILE A 82 -10.78 -33.38 -24.84
N GLY A 83 -9.89 -32.39 -24.92
CA GLY A 83 -10.12 -31.08 -24.30
C GLY A 83 -11.34 -30.33 -24.86
N GLU A 84 -11.66 -30.52 -26.14
CA GLU A 84 -12.89 -30.00 -26.76
C GLU A 84 -14.15 -30.75 -26.29
N LEU A 85 -14.06 -32.05 -26.03
CA LEU A 85 -15.15 -32.84 -25.45
C LEU A 85 -15.40 -32.45 -23.99
N THR A 86 -14.34 -32.25 -23.20
CA THR A 86 -14.47 -31.88 -21.78
C THR A 86 -15.09 -30.50 -21.58
N ALA A 87 -14.74 -29.51 -22.41
CA ALA A 87 -15.36 -28.18 -22.35
C ALA A 87 -16.87 -28.18 -22.66
N ARG A 88 -17.41 -29.28 -23.22
CA ARG A 88 -18.83 -29.44 -23.53
C ARG A 88 -19.55 -30.38 -22.57
N CYS A 89 -18.94 -30.71 -21.44
CA CYS A 89 -19.54 -31.48 -20.35
C CYS A 89 -19.37 -30.76 -18.99
N HIS A 90 -20.27 -31.02 -18.04
CA HIS A 90 -20.20 -30.49 -16.68
C HIS A 90 -19.37 -31.38 -15.73
N LEU A 91 -18.35 -32.07 -16.24
CA LEU A 91 -17.54 -32.95 -15.41
C LEU A 91 -16.58 -32.13 -14.52
N SER A 92 -16.30 -32.61 -13.32
CA SER A 92 -15.14 -32.17 -12.54
C SER A 92 -13.86 -32.41 -13.35
N LEU A 93 -13.27 -31.32 -13.85
CA LEU A 93 -12.05 -31.33 -14.68
C LEU A 93 -10.83 -31.84 -13.88
N THR A 94 -10.88 -31.72 -12.56
CA THR A 94 -9.80 -31.95 -11.59
C THR A 94 -9.28 -33.39 -11.58
N GLU A 95 -10.17 -34.38 -11.38
CA GLU A 95 -9.81 -35.82 -11.34
C GLU A 95 -9.40 -36.32 -12.73
N PHE A 96 -10.06 -35.77 -13.74
CA PHE A 96 -9.87 -36.10 -15.13
C PHE A 96 -8.49 -35.66 -15.66
N GLU A 97 -8.13 -34.40 -15.45
CA GLU A 97 -6.81 -33.86 -15.77
C GLU A 97 -5.71 -34.61 -15.02
N HIS A 98 -5.97 -35.01 -13.77
CA HIS A 98 -5.02 -35.79 -13.00
C HIS A 98 -4.81 -37.21 -13.56
N GLY A 99 -5.87 -37.87 -14.06
CA GLY A 99 -5.77 -39.18 -14.72
C GLY A 99 -5.00 -39.12 -16.04
N VAL A 100 -5.39 -38.20 -16.94
CA VAL A 100 -4.74 -38.03 -18.24
C VAL A 100 -3.31 -37.51 -18.08
N GLY A 101 -3.07 -36.61 -17.13
CA GLY A 101 -1.75 -36.07 -16.84
C GLY A 101 -0.82 -37.11 -16.22
N ARG A 102 -1.27 -37.91 -15.24
CA ARG A 102 -0.47 -39.04 -14.72
C ARG A 102 -0.12 -40.05 -15.82
N MET A 103 -1.03 -40.29 -16.75
CA MET A 103 -0.74 -41.09 -17.94
C MET A 103 0.38 -40.42 -18.76
N LEU A 104 0.18 -39.21 -19.26
CA LEU A 104 1.13 -38.52 -20.15
C LEU A 104 2.52 -38.27 -19.53
N PHE A 105 2.57 -37.97 -18.24
CA PHE A 105 3.81 -37.62 -17.54
C PHE A 105 4.42 -38.76 -16.72
N GLY A 106 3.79 -39.94 -16.72
CA GLY A 106 4.29 -41.14 -16.03
C GLY A 106 5.57 -41.71 -16.64
N HIS A 107 6.33 -42.46 -15.83
CA HIS A 107 7.65 -43.02 -16.19
C HIS A 107 7.63 -44.00 -17.37
N SER A 108 6.48 -44.61 -17.67
CA SER A 108 6.32 -45.58 -18.76
C SER A 108 6.26 -44.92 -20.14
N PHE A 109 6.11 -43.60 -20.23
CA PHE A 109 5.97 -42.90 -21.51
C PHE A 109 7.23 -42.09 -21.85
N SER A 110 7.84 -42.37 -23.00
CA SER A 110 9.12 -41.74 -23.36
C SER A 110 8.95 -40.24 -23.60
N LYS A 111 9.94 -39.45 -23.15
CA LYS A 111 9.95 -37.99 -23.34
C LYS A 111 9.82 -37.59 -24.81
N THR A 112 10.46 -38.33 -25.71
CA THR A 112 10.42 -38.10 -27.17
C THR A 112 9.03 -38.31 -27.75
N ALA A 113 8.36 -39.42 -27.39
CA ALA A 113 6.99 -39.68 -27.85
C ALA A 113 6.00 -38.63 -27.33
N ARG A 114 6.15 -38.23 -26.06
CA ARG A 114 5.38 -37.15 -25.45
C ARG A 114 5.51 -35.82 -26.18
N HIS A 115 6.74 -35.37 -26.42
CA HIS A 115 6.97 -34.10 -27.13
C HIS A 115 6.40 -34.15 -28.54
N LYS A 116 6.55 -35.26 -29.27
CA LYS A 116 5.97 -35.43 -30.60
C LYS A 116 4.45 -35.25 -30.59
N ILE A 117 3.75 -35.93 -29.68
CA ILE A 117 2.28 -35.82 -29.56
C ILE A 117 1.86 -34.38 -29.23
N ILE A 118 2.60 -33.70 -28.35
CA ILE A 118 2.25 -32.32 -27.98
C ILE A 118 2.53 -31.34 -29.12
N ILE A 119 3.62 -31.49 -29.84
CA ILE A 119 3.93 -30.68 -31.04
C ILE A 119 2.81 -30.86 -32.08
N GLU A 120 2.40 -32.10 -32.36
CA GLU A 120 1.27 -32.37 -33.27
C GLU A 120 -0.04 -31.74 -32.76
N ALA A 121 -0.27 -31.69 -31.45
CA ALA A 121 -1.43 -31.04 -30.87
C ALA A 121 -1.40 -29.51 -31.08
N LEU A 122 -0.22 -28.89 -30.90
CA LEU A 122 -0.01 -27.46 -31.16
C LEU A 122 -0.20 -27.13 -32.64
N GLU A 123 0.33 -27.94 -33.56
CA GLU A 123 0.14 -27.77 -35.01
C GLU A 123 -1.34 -27.81 -35.41
N VAL A 124 -2.10 -28.72 -34.80
CA VAL A 124 -3.55 -28.83 -35.02
C VAL A 124 -4.27 -27.59 -34.49
N ALA A 125 -3.88 -27.07 -33.32
CA ALA A 125 -4.45 -25.83 -32.78
C ALA A 125 -4.12 -24.60 -33.67
N GLN A 126 -2.88 -24.49 -34.15
CA GLN A 126 -2.43 -23.41 -35.04
C GLN A 126 -3.25 -23.36 -36.33
N SER A 127 -3.48 -24.51 -36.96
CA SER A 127 -4.26 -24.60 -38.20
C SER A 127 -5.71 -24.11 -38.08
N ARG A 128 -6.26 -24.11 -36.86
CA ARG A 128 -7.62 -23.64 -36.57
C ARG A 128 -7.66 -22.13 -36.32
N ILE A 129 -6.73 -21.60 -35.53
CA ILE A 129 -6.68 -20.16 -35.24
C ILE A 129 -6.42 -19.35 -36.51
N ALA A 130 -5.59 -19.87 -37.44
CA ALA A 130 -5.38 -19.25 -38.74
C ALA A 130 -6.64 -19.24 -39.65
N GLY A 131 -7.66 -20.05 -39.35
CA GLY A 131 -8.90 -20.16 -40.13
C GLY A 131 -10.08 -19.33 -39.60
N ASP A 132 -10.05 -18.92 -38.33
CA ASP A 132 -11.10 -18.13 -37.68
C ASP A 132 -10.59 -16.69 -37.47
N SER A 133 -10.44 -15.90 -38.54
CA SER A 133 -10.14 -14.47 -38.43
C SER A 133 -11.38 -13.69 -37.98
N HIS A 134 -11.52 -13.42 -36.68
CA HIS A 134 -12.47 -12.43 -36.15
C HIS A 134 -11.72 -11.38 -35.32
N ASP A 135 -11.98 -10.13 -35.69
CA ASP A 135 -11.39 -8.84 -35.27
C ASP A 135 -11.58 -8.43 -33.80
N ASP A 136 -12.12 -9.29 -32.91
CA ASP A 136 -12.66 -8.82 -31.63
C ASP A 136 -11.67 -8.81 -30.45
N SER A 137 -10.35 -8.96 -30.67
CA SER A 137 -9.35 -8.96 -29.58
C SER A 137 -8.29 -7.86 -29.65
N LEU A 138 -8.67 -6.67 -30.11
CA LEU A 138 -7.84 -5.46 -30.12
C LEU A 138 -7.18 -5.08 -28.77
N ILE A 139 -7.64 -5.63 -27.64
CA ILE A 139 -7.05 -5.36 -26.32
C ILE A 139 -5.81 -6.26 -26.03
N TYR A 140 -5.69 -7.42 -26.69
CA TYR A 140 -4.63 -8.41 -26.41
C TYR A 140 -3.55 -8.49 -27.49
N GLU A 141 -3.82 -7.98 -28.70
CA GLU A 141 -2.83 -7.91 -29.79
C GLU A 141 -1.76 -6.84 -29.58
N THR A 142 -1.98 -5.87 -28.67
CA THR A 142 -1.09 -4.71 -28.52
C THR A 142 0.11 -4.90 -27.61
N GLN A 143 0.24 -6.03 -26.89
CA GLN A 143 1.40 -6.29 -26.04
C GLN A 143 1.99 -7.67 -26.34
N SER A 144 3.22 -7.70 -26.85
CA SER A 144 4.03 -8.91 -26.91
C SER A 144 4.30 -9.40 -25.48
N ILE A 145 3.49 -10.32 -24.97
CA ILE A 145 3.67 -10.88 -23.62
C ILE A 145 4.95 -11.70 -23.59
N SER A 146 6.01 -11.19 -22.96
CA SER A 146 7.20 -11.99 -22.65
C SER A 146 6.96 -12.77 -21.37
N VAL A 147 6.57 -14.05 -21.51
CA VAL A 147 6.26 -14.90 -20.35
C VAL A 147 7.47 -15.22 -19.46
N SER A 148 8.67 -15.08 -20.02
CA SER A 148 9.96 -15.34 -19.36
C SER A 148 10.58 -14.10 -18.71
N ASP A 149 9.98 -12.92 -18.90
CA ASP A 149 10.48 -11.66 -18.35
C ASP A 149 9.79 -11.36 -17.00
N TRP A 150 10.59 -11.19 -15.96
CA TRP A 150 10.12 -10.82 -14.63
C TRP A 150 9.38 -9.48 -14.60
N ASN A 151 9.63 -8.58 -15.55
CA ASN A 151 8.87 -7.33 -15.66
C ASN A 151 7.36 -7.55 -15.90
N HIS A 152 6.97 -8.70 -16.46
CA HIS A 152 5.56 -9.03 -16.71
C HIS A 152 4.88 -9.73 -15.52
N LEU A 153 5.59 -9.97 -14.42
CA LEU A 153 5.05 -10.59 -13.20
C LEU A 153 3.84 -9.80 -12.67
N LYS A 154 3.96 -8.48 -12.57
CA LYS A 154 2.89 -7.61 -12.07
C LYS A 154 1.64 -7.67 -12.94
N TYR A 155 1.82 -7.66 -14.27
CA TYR A 155 0.71 -7.76 -15.20
C TYR A 155 -0.09 -9.06 -15.00
N ALA A 156 0.61 -10.19 -14.87
CA ALA A 156 -0.02 -11.48 -14.60
C ALA A 156 -0.72 -11.51 -13.23
N TYR A 157 -0.08 -10.95 -12.21
CA TYR A 157 -0.65 -10.81 -10.87
C TYR A 157 -1.96 -10.02 -10.85
N ASP A 158 -1.96 -8.83 -11.46
CA ASP A 158 -3.13 -7.95 -11.55
C ASP A 158 -4.25 -8.62 -12.36
N TRP A 159 -3.91 -9.35 -13.42
CA TRP A 159 -4.86 -10.08 -14.24
C TRP A 159 -5.57 -11.22 -13.49
N ALA A 160 -4.86 -11.97 -12.63
CA ALA A 160 -5.48 -13.00 -11.80
C ALA A 160 -6.37 -12.42 -10.68
N ARG A 161 -6.07 -11.22 -10.18
CA ARG A 161 -6.91 -10.53 -9.17
C ARG A 161 -8.16 -9.92 -9.77
N HIS A 162 -8.07 -9.42 -11.00
CA HIS A 162 -9.16 -8.77 -11.72
C HIS A 162 -9.33 -9.40 -13.09
N PRO A 163 -9.83 -10.65 -13.15
CA PRO A 163 -9.99 -11.32 -14.42
C PRO A 163 -10.91 -10.51 -15.33
N PRO A 164 -10.47 -10.20 -16.56
CA PRO A 164 -11.37 -9.68 -17.58
C PRO A 164 -12.49 -10.70 -17.80
N ARG A 165 -13.66 -10.22 -18.24
CA ARG A 165 -14.83 -11.07 -18.50
C ARG A 165 -14.40 -12.35 -19.25
N PRO A 166 -14.89 -13.53 -18.87
CA PRO A 166 -14.45 -14.79 -19.45
C PRO A 166 -14.57 -14.71 -20.97
N ILE A 167 -13.43 -14.63 -21.63
CA ILE A 167 -13.35 -14.66 -23.09
C ILE A 167 -13.63 -16.11 -23.45
N ILE A 168 -14.74 -16.35 -24.13
CA ILE A 168 -15.07 -17.65 -24.71
C ILE A 168 -14.05 -17.92 -25.82
N PHE A 169 -12.85 -18.39 -25.45
CA PHE A 169 -11.83 -18.74 -26.42
C PHE A 169 -12.25 -19.98 -27.18
N ALA A 170 -12.22 -19.89 -28.51
CA ALA A 170 -12.26 -21.04 -29.41
C ALA A 170 -10.91 -21.81 -29.33
N GLY A 171 -10.59 -22.39 -28.16
CA GLY A 171 -9.28 -22.97 -27.87
C GLY A 171 -9.27 -23.97 -26.71
N TYR A 172 -10.42 -24.55 -26.36
CA TYR A 172 -10.60 -25.43 -25.20
C TYR A 172 -9.63 -26.62 -25.17
N GLY A 173 -9.30 -27.19 -26.34
CA GLY A 173 -8.32 -28.27 -26.45
C GLY A 173 -6.90 -27.86 -26.02
N LEU A 174 -6.46 -26.65 -26.37
CA LEU A 174 -5.14 -26.13 -26.00
C LEU A 174 -5.09 -25.75 -24.52
N GLY A 175 -6.16 -25.12 -24.02
CA GLY A 175 -6.27 -24.81 -22.59
C GLY A 175 -6.30 -26.06 -21.70
N PHE A 176 -6.88 -27.16 -22.18
CA PHE A 176 -6.81 -28.46 -21.51
C PHE A 176 -5.35 -28.97 -21.41
N ILE A 177 -4.58 -28.92 -22.50
CA ILE A 177 -3.16 -29.33 -22.48
C ILE A 177 -2.36 -28.45 -21.51
N ALA A 178 -2.57 -27.14 -21.52
CA ALA A 178 -1.90 -26.22 -20.61
C ALA A 178 -2.19 -26.56 -19.14
N ARG A 179 -3.45 -26.83 -18.80
CA ARG A 179 -3.86 -27.26 -17.45
C ARG A 179 -3.25 -28.60 -17.04
N LEU A 180 -3.15 -29.57 -17.96
CA LEU A 180 -2.45 -30.83 -17.70
C LEU A 180 -0.99 -30.60 -17.30
N PHE A 181 -0.29 -29.73 -18.02
CA PHE A 181 1.09 -29.36 -17.70
C PHE A 181 1.16 -28.70 -16.32
N LEU A 182 0.37 -27.67 -16.06
CA LEU A 182 0.35 -26.99 -14.76
C LEU A 182 0.07 -27.96 -13.61
N ARG A 183 -0.84 -28.91 -13.81
CA ARG A 183 -1.28 -29.83 -12.75
C ARG A 183 -0.32 -30.99 -12.52
N CYS A 184 0.39 -31.46 -13.55
CA CYS A 184 1.13 -32.73 -13.50
C CYS A 184 2.62 -32.63 -13.85
N ALA A 185 3.05 -31.56 -14.52
CA ALA A 185 4.45 -31.31 -14.89
C ALA A 185 4.71 -29.79 -15.01
N PRO A 186 4.51 -29.01 -13.93
CA PRO A 186 4.60 -27.56 -14.00
C PRO A 186 5.99 -27.08 -14.41
N ASP A 187 7.04 -27.78 -14.01
CA ASP A 187 8.44 -27.55 -14.40
C ASP A 187 8.69 -27.60 -15.93
N HIS A 188 7.81 -28.26 -16.68
CA HIS A 188 7.88 -28.32 -18.14
C HIS A 188 7.06 -27.21 -18.84
N LEU A 189 6.38 -26.33 -18.10
CA LEU A 189 5.61 -25.23 -18.68
C LEU A 189 6.48 -24.27 -19.48
N GLN A 190 7.73 -24.05 -19.09
CA GLN A 190 8.65 -23.20 -19.85
C GLN A 190 8.84 -23.69 -21.29
N TRP A 191 8.93 -25.01 -21.49
CA TRP A 191 9.00 -25.60 -22.81
C TRP A 191 7.69 -25.40 -23.57
N LEU A 192 6.54 -25.70 -22.95
CA LEU A 192 5.23 -25.55 -23.59
C LEU A 192 4.97 -24.09 -24.02
N THR A 193 5.28 -23.13 -23.15
CA THR A 193 5.08 -21.70 -23.47
C THR A 193 5.98 -21.26 -24.61
N LYS A 194 7.22 -21.76 -24.69
CA LYS A 194 8.12 -21.46 -25.80
C LYS A 194 7.59 -22.00 -27.12
N GLU A 195 7.24 -23.29 -27.16
CA GLU A 195 6.69 -23.93 -28.37
C GLU A 195 5.37 -23.29 -28.83
N SER A 196 4.56 -22.83 -27.87
CA SER A 196 3.31 -22.13 -28.15
C SER A 196 3.58 -20.72 -28.69
N ALA A 197 4.57 -20.00 -28.14
CA ALA A 197 4.97 -18.68 -28.63
C ALA A 197 5.49 -18.74 -30.07
N ASP A 198 6.36 -19.70 -30.39
CA ASP A 198 6.92 -19.91 -31.73
C ASP A 198 5.84 -20.19 -32.80
N ARG A 199 4.64 -20.59 -32.37
CA ARG A 199 3.48 -20.91 -33.22
C ARG A 199 2.34 -19.89 -33.15
N GLY A 200 2.50 -18.79 -32.40
CA GLY A 200 1.46 -17.77 -32.22
C GLY A 200 0.28 -18.21 -31.34
N LEU A 201 0.50 -19.19 -30.45
CA LEU A 201 -0.51 -19.84 -29.60
C LEU A 201 -0.40 -19.48 -28.11
N LEU A 202 0.47 -18.55 -27.75
CA LEU A 202 0.79 -18.25 -26.35
C LEU A 202 -0.40 -17.70 -25.56
N LEU A 203 -1.19 -16.83 -26.18
CA LEU A 203 -2.31 -16.17 -25.51
C LEU A 203 -3.39 -17.16 -25.01
N PRO A 204 -3.90 -18.10 -25.84
CA PRO A 204 -4.81 -19.14 -25.37
C PRO A 204 -4.26 -20.00 -24.22
N VAL A 205 -2.95 -20.29 -24.22
CA VAL A 205 -2.28 -21.06 -23.15
C VAL A 205 -2.33 -20.28 -21.85
N VAL A 206 -1.83 -19.04 -21.86
CA VAL A 206 -1.77 -18.18 -20.68
C VAL A 206 -3.18 -17.86 -20.14
N ALA A 207 -4.14 -17.62 -21.03
CA ALA A 207 -5.54 -17.38 -20.66
C ALA A 207 -6.15 -18.57 -19.88
N ALA A 208 -5.94 -19.79 -20.38
CA ALA A 208 -6.44 -21.00 -19.72
C ALA A 208 -5.77 -21.27 -18.37
N LEU A 209 -4.46 -20.99 -18.26
CA LEU A 209 -3.72 -21.15 -17.01
C LEU A 209 -4.21 -20.17 -15.94
N GLY A 210 -4.47 -18.91 -16.30
CA GLY A 210 -4.99 -17.96 -15.32
C GLY A 210 -6.40 -18.25 -14.87
N GLU A 211 -7.29 -18.64 -15.80
CA GLU A 211 -8.62 -19.12 -15.43
C GLU A 211 -8.51 -20.25 -14.40
N ALA A 212 -7.63 -21.23 -14.63
CA ALA A 212 -7.43 -22.33 -13.68
C ALA A 212 -6.90 -21.84 -12.31
N CYS A 213 -5.93 -20.92 -12.30
CA CYS A 213 -5.38 -20.35 -11.06
C CYS A 213 -6.43 -19.54 -10.28
N ILE A 214 -7.40 -18.89 -10.93
CA ILE A 214 -8.43 -18.10 -10.26
C ILE A 214 -9.37 -19.01 -9.44
N TRP A 215 -9.77 -20.14 -10.02
CA TRP A 215 -10.79 -21.00 -9.43
C TRP A 215 -10.24 -22.02 -8.42
N GLU A 216 -8.99 -22.46 -8.57
CA GLU A 216 -8.40 -23.55 -7.77
C GLU A 216 -7.10 -23.12 -7.05
N GLU A 217 -7.11 -23.13 -5.71
CA GLU A 217 -5.93 -22.77 -4.91
C GLU A 217 -4.76 -23.74 -5.10
N ASP A 218 -5.02 -25.05 -5.14
CA ASP A 218 -4.01 -26.08 -5.45
C ASP A 218 -3.31 -25.83 -6.79
N ILE A 219 -4.02 -25.27 -7.77
CA ILE A 219 -3.46 -24.96 -9.08
C ILE A 219 -2.61 -23.68 -9.01
N ALA A 220 -3.06 -22.68 -8.26
CA ALA A 220 -2.27 -21.48 -8.00
C ALA A 220 -0.94 -21.82 -7.30
N LEU A 221 -0.92 -22.80 -6.40
CA LEU A 221 0.31 -23.31 -5.78
C LEU A 221 1.24 -23.96 -6.81
N LYS A 222 0.70 -24.82 -7.67
CA LYS A 222 1.48 -25.45 -8.75
C LYS A 222 2.00 -24.45 -9.78
N ALA A 223 1.36 -23.29 -9.93
CA ALA A 223 1.85 -22.23 -10.80
C ALA A 223 3.21 -21.69 -10.32
N LEU A 224 3.47 -21.72 -9.01
CA LEU A 224 4.76 -21.36 -8.43
C LEU A 224 5.87 -22.36 -8.82
N ASP A 225 5.53 -23.62 -9.10
CA ASP A 225 6.47 -24.65 -9.58
C ASP A 225 6.91 -24.45 -11.04
N SER A 226 6.23 -23.58 -11.78
CA SER A 226 6.41 -23.47 -13.24
C SER A 226 7.76 -22.89 -13.67
N ARG A 227 8.41 -22.12 -12.77
CA ARG A 227 9.62 -21.32 -13.06
C ARG A 227 9.45 -20.31 -14.21
N VAL A 228 8.22 -20.10 -14.68
CA VAL A 228 7.88 -19.11 -15.71
C VAL A 228 7.33 -17.86 -14.99
N PRO A 229 8.02 -16.71 -15.03
CA PRO A 229 7.63 -15.50 -14.30
C PRO A 229 6.16 -15.13 -14.44
N PHE A 230 5.63 -15.16 -15.66
CA PHE A 230 4.23 -14.84 -15.90
C PHE A 230 3.28 -15.81 -15.17
N ILE A 231 3.54 -17.11 -15.25
CA ILE A 231 2.69 -18.14 -14.62
C ILE A 231 2.79 -18.07 -13.10
N ILE A 232 4.00 -17.83 -12.56
CA ILE A 232 4.19 -17.54 -11.13
C ILE A 232 3.31 -16.36 -10.71
N GLY A 233 3.29 -15.27 -11.49
CA GLY A 233 2.44 -14.11 -11.24
C GLY A 233 0.95 -14.46 -11.16
N LEU A 234 0.45 -15.37 -12.01
CA LEU A 234 -0.93 -15.86 -11.96
C LEU A 234 -1.25 -16.55 -10.62
N GLY A 235 -0.36 -17.44 -10.19
CA GLY A 235 -0.52 -18.16 -8.92
C GLY A 235 -0.51 -17.21 -7.73
N LEU A 236 0.47 -16.30 -7.69
CA LEU A 236 0.57 -15.28 -6.64
C LEU A 236 -0.66 -14.39 -6.59
N GLY A 237 -1.18 -13.99 -7.75
CA GLY A 237 -2.39 -13.18 -7.84
C GLY A 237 -3.56 -13.82 -7.11
N ARG A 238 -3.72 -15.15 -7.16
CA ARG A 238 -4.76 -15.88 -6.41
C ARG A 238 -4.42 -16.04 -4.92
N LEU A 239 -3.19 -16.45 -4.60
CA LEU A 239 -2.75 -16.77 -3.22
C LEU A 239 -2.66 -15.52 -2.34
N GLN A 240 -2.36 -14.38 -2.95
CA GLN A 240 -2.29 -13.08 -2.29
C GLN A 240 -3.55 -12.24 -2.48
N ASN A 241 -4.58 -12.74 -3.18
CA ASN A 241 -5.89 -12.10 -3.21
C ASN A 241 -6.57 -12.28 -1.85
N ALA A 242 -6.14 -11.51 -0.86
CA ALA A 242 -6.93 -11.29 0.33
C ALA A 242 -8.27 -10.71 -0.15
N ARG A 243 -9.38 -11.40 0.13
CA ARG A 243 -10.59 -10.65 0.51
C ARG A 243 -10.18 -9.76 1.70
N ASP A 244 -10.89 -8.67 1.98
CA ASP A 244 -10.47 -7.71 3.03
C ASP A 244 -10.43 -8.30 4.48
N ASP A 245 -10.48 -9.64 4.63
CA ASP A 245 -10.42 -10.44 5.85
C ASP A 245 -9.01 -10.76 6.35
N GLY A 246 -7.97 -10.53 5.54
CA GLY A 246 -6.58 -10.73 5.99
C GLY A 246 -6.09 -12.18 5.96
N GLU A 247 -6.78 -13.09 5.28
CA GLU A 247 -6.37 -14.52 5.19
C GLU A 247 -5.29 -14.81 4.11
N SER A 248 -4.81 -13.81 3.37
CA SER A 248 -3.78 -14.06 2.35
C SER A 248 -2.44 -14.51 2.94
N TRP A 249 -1.70 -15.24 2.10
CA TRP A 249 -0.35 -15.72 2.40
C TRP A 249 0.61 -14.58 2.78
N SER A 250 1.48 -14.86 3.76
CA SER A 250 2.55 -13.94 4.16
C SER A 250 3.67 -13.92 3.12
N ALA A 251 4.47 -12.85 3.10
CA ALA A 251 5.60 -12.73 2.18
C ALA A 251 6.66 -13.80 2.48
N SER A 252 6.88 -14.11 3.75
CA SER A 252 7.80 -15.17 4.19
C SER A 252 7.36 -16.56 3.76
N SER A 253 6.06 -16.89 3.82
CA SER A 253 5.52 -18.17 3.34
C SER A 253 5.67 -18.31 1.82
N VAL A 254 5.41 -17.23 1.08
CA VAL A 254 5.62 -17.20 -0.37
C VAL A 254 7.10 -17.44 -0.70
N ASP A 255 8.02 -16.70 -0.08
CA ASP A 255 9.46 -16.87 -0.33
C ASP A 255 9.96 -18.28 0.05
N ALA A 256 9.50 -18.84 1.17
CA ALA A 256 9.87 -20.20 1.59
C ALA A 256 9.52 -21.24 0.52
N ILE A 257 8.35 -21.12 -0.10
CA ILE A 257 7.94 -22.00 -1.19
C ILE A 257 8.75 -21.72 -2.46
N LEU A 258 8.99 -20.46 -2.83
CA LEU A 258 9.84 -20.16 -3.98
C LEU A 258 11.26 -20.73 -3.82
N VAL A 259 11.81 -20.75 -2.60
CA VAL A 259 13.07 -21.43 -2.26
C VAL A 259 12.97 -22.93 -2.46
N GLU A 260 11.94 -23.58 -1.89
CA GLU A 260 11.70 -25.03 -2.04
C GLU A 260 11.65 -25.42 -3.53
N ARG A 261 11.05 -24.56 -4.37
CA ARG A 261 10.86 -24.82 -5.81
C ARG A 261 12.05 -24.40 -6.69
N SER A 262 13.13 -23.95 -6.06
CA SER A 262 14.36 -23.51 -6.73
C SER A 262 14.12 -22.38 -7.73
N VAL A 263 13.23 -21.45 -7.41
CA VAL A 263 13.07 -20.22 -8.19
C VAL A 263 14.34 -19.36 -8.03
N PRO A 264 14.91 -18.82 -9.11
CA PRO A 264 16.12 -18.01 -9.03
C PRO A 264 15.95 -16.80 -8.11
N ASP A 265 17.04 -16.36 -7.47
CA ASP A 265 17.04 -15.23 -6.53
C ASP A 265 16.47 -13.94 -7.14
N GLU A 266 16.73 -13.69 -8.43
CA GLU A 266 16.13 -12.55 -9.13
C GLU A 266 14.59 -12.61 -9.13
N GLY A 267 14.04 -13.79 -9.40
CA GLY A 267 12.59 -13.99 -9.35
C GLY A 267 12.01 -13.79 -7.96
N ARG A 268 12.71 -14.29 -6.93
CA ARG A 268 12.33 -14.12 -5.53
C ARG A 268 12.31 -12.65 -5.14
N ARG A 269 13.32 -11.86 -5.54
CA ARG A 269 13.36 -10.41 -5.31
C ARG A 269 12.20 -9.69 -5.99
N GLN A 270 11.90 -10.02 -7.24
CA GLN A 270 10.79 -9.43 -8.00
C GLN A 270 9.43 -9.70 -7.34
N VAL A 271 9.21 -10.94 -6.89
CA VAL A 271 8.00 -11.32 -6.13
C VAL A 271 7.94 -10.58 -4.78
N SER A 272 9.07 -10.47 -4.08
CA SER A 272 9.12 -9.76 -2.81
C SER A 272 8.85 -8.26 -2.96
N ALA A 273 9.37 -7.62 -4.00
CA ALA A 273 9.10 -6.21 -4.30
C ALA A 273 7.61 -5.98 -4.59
N LEU A 274 7.01 -6.84 -5.45
CA LEU A 274 5.58 -6.79 -5.73
C LEU A 274 4.73 -6.97 -4.46
N THR A 275 5.06 -7.97 -3.64
CA THR A 275 4.34 -8.26 -2.39
C THR A 275 4.44 -7.09 -1.41
N LEU A 276 5.63 -6.52 -1.27
CA LEU A 276 5.86 -5.35 -0.42
C LEU A 276 5.00 -4.17 -0.88
N LYS A 277 4.96 -3.89 -2.19
CA LYS A 277 4.14 -2.81 -2.76
C LYS A 277 2.66 -2.97 -2.40
N GLU A 278 2.12 -4.17 -2.52
CA GLU A 278 0.72 -4.44 -2.17
C GLU A 278 0.45 -4.29 -0.67
N CYS A 279 1.39 -4.71 0.18
CA CYS A 279 1.30 -4.50 1.64
C CYS A 279 1.35 -3.00 2.01
N VAL A 280 2.19 -2.22 1.33
CA VAL A 280 2.24 -0.76 1.50
C VAL A 280 0.91 -0.12 1.11
N HIS A 281 0.33 -0.48 -0.05
CA HIS A 281 -0.99 0.00 -0.44
C HIS A 281 -2.09 -0.41 0.56
N ALA A 282 -2.03 -1.62 1.11
CA ALA A 282 -2.97 -2.05 2.14
C ALA A 282 -2.82 -1.23 3.42
N TRP A 283 -1.59 -0.97 3.88
CA TRP A 283 -1.30 -0.15 5.05
C TRP A 283 -1.90 1.24 4.94
N TYR A 284 -1.62 1.96 3.85
CA TYR A 284 -2.15 3.31 3.67
C TYR A 284 -3.66 3.37 3.52
N ARG A 285 -4.31 2.29 3.04
CA ARG A 285 -5.78 2.21 3.01
C ARG A 285 -6.41 2.02 4.40
N GLN A 286 -5.68 1.46 5.37
CA GLN A 286 -6.22 1.05 6.67
C GLN A 286 -5.72 1.88 7.86
N LYS A 287 -4.52 2.47 7.78
CA LYS A 287 -3.81 3.06 8.93
C LYS A 287 -4.64 4.06 9.74
N ASP A 288 -5.44 4.88 9.07
CA ASP A 288 -6.20 5.97 9.69
C ASP A 288 -7.69 5.66 9.88
N ARG A 289 -8.22 4.54 9.33
CA ARG A 289 -9.67 4.28 9.29
C ARG A 289 -10.33 4.23 10.65
N ALA A 290 -9.74 3.52 11.60
CA ALA A 290 -10.28 3.42 12.96
C ALA A 290 -10.29 4.79 13.67
N ALA A 291 -9.22 5.58 13.49
CA ALA A 291 -9.12 6.92 14.07
C ALA A 291 -10.10 7.89 13.41
N GLU A 292 -10.29 7.82 12.09
CA GLU A 292 -11.30 8.58 11.35
C GLU A 292 -12.72 8.21 11.78
N ALA A 293 -13.03 6.92 11.92
CA ALA A 293 -14.32 6.45 12.40
C ALA A 293 -14.62 6.93 13.82
N ARG A 294 -13.64 6.87 14.73
CA ARG A 294 -13.77 7.43 16.10
C ARG A 294 -14.00 8.94 16.09
N ARG A 295 -13.21 9.69 15.30
CA ARG A 295 -13.39 11.14 15.13
C ARG A 295 -14.77 11.47 14.57
N ARG A 296 -15.26 10.68 13.63
CA ARG A 296 -16.60 10.81 13.06
C ARG A 296 -17.69 10.52 14.10
N GLN A 297 -17.57 9.45 14.89
CA GLN A 297 -18.51 9.16 15.99
C GLN A 297 -18.63 10.34 16.94
N GLU A 298 -17.50 10.87 17.39
CA GLU A 298 -17.47 11.99 18.32
C GLU A 298 -18.08 13.25 17.70
N THR A 299 -17.80 13.49 16.42
CA THR A 299 -18.40 14.59 15.66
C THR A 299 -19.93 14.48 15.63
N LEU A 300 -20.48 13.29 15.40
CA LEU A 300 -21.92 13.05 15.37
C LEU A 300 -22.60 13.13 16.73
N ARG A 301 -21.89 12.80 17.83
CA ARG A 301 -22.40 12.96 19.20
C ARG A 301 -22.60 14.42 19.56
N HIS A 302 -21.71 15.30 19.10
CA HIS A 302 -21.74 16.74 19.42
C HIS A 302 -22.46 17.61 18.38
N ALA A 303 -22.56 17.14 17.14
CA ALA A 303 -23.22 17.81 16.02
C ALA A 303 -24.03 16.79 15.17
N PRO A 304 -25.16 16.29 15.69
CA PRO A 304 -25.97 15.27 15.01
C PRO A 304 -26.38 15.65 13.59
N GLU A 305 -26.61 16.94 13.33
CA GLU A 305 -26.97 17.48 12.02
C GLU A 305 -25.96 17.18 10.90
N GLN A 306 -24.72 16.84 11.23
CA GLN A 306 -23.68 16.45 10.27
C GLN A 306 -23.78 15.00 9.79
N ALA A 307 -24.72 14.21 10.33
CA ALA A 307 -24.97 12.85 9.88
C ALA A 307 -25.37 12.80 8.41
N THR A 308 -25.00 11.71 7.72
CA THR A 308 -25.44 11.50 6.33
C THR A 308 -26.97 11.31 6.32
N GLY A 309 -27.70 12.31 5.82
CA GLY A 309 -29.17 12.36 5.84
C GLY A 309 -29.77 13.23 6.96
N GLY A 310 -28.94 13.90 7.77
CA GLY A 310 -29.34 14.85 8.82
C GLY A 310 -29.54 14.23 10.20
N ALA A 311 -29.80 15.07 11.20
CA ALA A 311 -29.76 14.76 12.63
C ALA A 311 -30.46 13.47 13.08
N ARG A 312 -31.58 13.13 12.45
CA ARG A 312 -32.35 11.92 12.76
C ARG A 312 -31.60 10.60 12.51
N TYR A 313 -30.57 10.60 11.66
CA TYR A 313 -29.76 9.41 11.35
C TYR A 313 -28.46 9.32 12.15
N ALA A 314 -28.15 10.33 12.98
CA ALA A 314 -26.91 10.35 13.75
C ALA A 314 -26.76 9.13 14.67
N ALA A 315 -27.84 8.73 15.35
CA ALA A 315 -27.84 7.55 16.23
C ALA A 315 -27.55 6.24 15.47
N ASP A 316 -28.05 6.10 14.24
CA ASP A 316 -27.81 4.91 13.41
C ASP A 316 -26.39 4.89 12.86
N GLU A 317 -25.88 6.05 12.39
CA GLU A 317 -24.51 6.19 11.92
C GLU A 317 -23.50 5.95 13.05
N ILE A 318 -23.76 6.46 14.26
CA ILE A 318 -22.93 6.19 15.46
C ILE A 318 -22.93 4.69 15.77
N ARG A 319 -24.08 4.04 15.86
CA ARG A 319 -24.15 2.58 16.13
C ARG A 319 -23.40 1.75 15.10
N ARG A 320 -23.54 2.11 13.81
CA ARG A 320 -22.78 1.48 12.73
C ARG A 320 -21.28 1.65 12.93
N LEU A 321 -20.82 2.88 13.13
CA LEU A 321 -19.39 3.16 13.34
C LEU A 321 -18.85 2.45 14.61
N GLU A 322 -19.63 2.37 15.69
CA GLU A 322 -19.27 1.66 16.92
C GLU A 322 -19.08 0.16 16.65
N SER A 323 -19.90 -0.43 15.78
CA SER A 323 -19.74 -1.83 15.36
C SER A 323 -18.55 -2.05 14.40
N GLU A 324 -18.19 -1.05 13.58
CA GLU A 324 -17.13 -1.15 12.57
C GLU A 324 -15.72 -0.90 13.13
N VAL A 325 -15.57 -0.04 14.15
CA VAL A 325 -14.25 0.31 14.71
C VAL A 325 -13.43 -0.91 15.15
N PRO A 326 -13.98 -1.89 15.90
CA PRO A 326 -13.22 -3.09 16.28
C PRO A 326 -12.74 -3.90 15.06
N ALA A 327 -13.55 -3.95 13.99
CA ALA A 327 -13.18 -4.62 12.75
C ALA A 327 -12.05 -3.86 12.03
N PHE A 328 -12.11 -2.53 11.98
CA PHE A 328 -11.01 -1.71 11.42
C PHE A 328 -9.72 -1.85 12.20
N GLU A 329 -9.76 -1.95 13.53
CA GLU A 329 -8.56 -2.18 14.34
C GLU A 329 -7.97 -3.56 14.09
N THR A 330 -8.80 -4.59 14.07
CA THR A 330 -8.38 -5.96 13.74
C THR A 330 -7.73 -6.02 12.34
N GLN A 331 -8.35 -5.37 11.34
CA GLN A 331 -7.81 -5.27 9.99
C GLN A 331 -6.49 -4.48 9.94
N ARG A 332 -6.40 -3.36 10.67
CA ARG A 332 -5.17 -2.57 10.78
C ARG A 332 -4.03 -3.41 11.33
N ASP A 333 -4.27 -4.12 12.43
CA ASP A 333 -3.23 -4.92 13.10
C ASP A 333 -2.78 -6.09 12.21
N ALA A 334 -3.71 -6.74 11.50
CA ALA A 334 -3.38 -7.77 10.50
C ALA A 334 -2.52 -7.21 9.34
N VAL A 335 -2.85 -6.01 8.85
CA VAL A 335 -2.10 -5.36 7.77
C VAL A 335 -0.71 -4.90 8.24
N VAL A 336 -0.57 -4.42 9.49
CA VAL A 336 0.73 -4.08 10.09
C VAL A 336 1.62 -5.32 10.16
N ALA A 337 1.10 -6.44 10.67
CA ALA A 337 1.86 -7.68 10.74
C ALA A 337 2.33 -8.16 9.36
N LYS A 338 1.46 -8.05 8.34
CA LYS A 338 1.83 -8.39 6.95
C LYS A 338 2.88 -7.46 6.36
N LEU A 339 2.76 -6.15 6.62
CA LEU A 339 3.75 -5.18 6.18
C LEU A 339 5.11 -5.46 6.81
N GLU A 340 5.17 -5.75 8.11
CA GLU A 340 6.41 -6.09 8.81
C GLU A 340 7.06 -7.37 8.27
N ASP A 341 6.26 -8.41 8.02
CA ASP A 341 6.73 -9.65 7.38
C ASP A 341 7.27 -9.39 5.97
N ALA A 342 6.59 -8.56 5.18
CA ALA A 342 7.02 -8.19 3.83
C ALA A 342 8.30 -7.35 3.84
N LEU A 343 8.42 -6.38 4.75
CA LEU A 343 9.63 -5.56 4.91
C LEU A 343 10.83 -6.43 5.29
N ARG A 344 10.66 -7.34 6.26
CA ARG A 344 11.72 -8.26 6.70
C ARG A 344 12.14 -9.22 5.60
N THR A 345 11.17 -9.77 4.88
CA THR A 345 11.44 -10.69 3.76
C THR A 345 12.18 -9.97 2.63
N ALA A 346 11.75 -8.76 2.28
CA ALA A 346 12.40 -7.94 1.27
C ALA A 346 13.82 -7.52 1.70
N ALA A 347 14.03 -7.08 2.94
CA ALA A 347 15.34 -6.67 3.44
C ALA A 347 16.34 -7.84 3.48
N ARG A 348 15.88 -9.05 3.77
CA ARG A 348 16.71 -10.27 3.68
C ARG A 348 17.13 -10.58 2.24
N LEU A 349 16.26 -10.32 1.26
CA LEU A 349 16.53 -10.53 -0.16
C LEU A 349 17.34 -9.39 -0.79
N ASP A 350 17.30 -8.19 -0.18
CA ASP A 350 18.14 -7.04 -0.50
C ASP A 350 19.49 -7.08 0.25
N ALA A 351 20.22 -8.18 0.12
CA ALA A 351 21.50 -8.36 0.82
C ALA A 351 22.54 -7.28 0.45
N THR A 352 22.49 -6.78 -0.79
CA THR A 352 23.33 -5.72 -1.35
C THR A 352 22.48 -4.54 -1.84
N PRO A 353 22.11 -3.59 -0.96
CA PRO A 353 21.26 -2.46 -1.32
C PRO A 353 21.80 -1.63 -2.50
N THR A 354 23.12 -1.50 -2.63
CA THR A 354 23.73 -0.79 -3.76
C THR A 354 23.35 -1.34 -5.13
N GLU A 355 23.06 -2.64 -5.22
CA GLU A 355 22.74 -3.34 -6.47
C GLU A 355 21.22 -3.42 -6.70
N HIS A 356 20.44 -3.67 -5.65
CA HIS A 356 19.03 -4.05 -5.80
C HIS A 356 18.05 -2.99 -5.28
N TRP A 357 18.50 -1.89 -4.69
CA TRP A 357 17.60 -0.85 -4.17
C TRP A 357 16.58 -0.37 -5.21
N ASN A 358 17.01 -0.19 -6.46
CA ASN A 358 16.14 0.27 -7.55
C ASN A 358 14.96 -0.67 -7.86
N LEU A 359 15.06 -1.95 -7.49
CA LEU A 359 13.97 -2.91 -7.62
C LEU A 359 12.89 -2.67 -6.55
N PHE A 360 13.31 -2.35 -5.32
CA PHE A 360 12.39 -2.14 -4.20
C PHE A 360 11.87 -0.70 -4.11
N ASP A 361 12.62 0.28 -4.62
CA ASP A 361 12.28 1.71 -4.59
C ASP A 361 10.83 2.01 -5.04
N PRO A 362 10.32 1.45 -6.16
CA PRO A 362 8.96 1.69 -6.64
C PRO A 362 7.85 1.07 -5.75
N SER A 363 8.24 0.22 -4.79
CA SER A 363 7.34 -0.43 -3.83
C SER A 363 7.02 0.48 -2.66
N PHE A 364 7.87 1.48 -2.39
CA PHE A 364 7.69 2.42 -1.28
C PHE A 364 6.70 3.55 -1.60
N VAL A 365 6.29 3.72 -2.87
CA VAL A 365 5.31 4.75 -3.31
C VAL A 365 5.72 6.16 -2.84
N ASP A 366 7.02 6.46 -2.90
CA ASP A 366 7.62 7.72 -2.42
C ASP A 366 7.38 8.01 -0.92
N THR A 367 7.07 7.00 -0.11
CA THR A 367 6.76 7.21 1.31
C THR A 367 8.03 7.13 2.19
N PRO A 368 8.38 8.22 2.90
CA PRO A 368 9.58 8.27 3.75
C PRO A 368 9.54 7.27 4.92
N GLU A 369 8.34 7.05 5.48
CA GLU A 369 8.08 6.05 6.52
C GLU A 369 8.56 4.66 6.12
N ILE A 370 8.08 4.17 4.98
CA ILE A 370 8.32 2.78 4.57
C ILE A 370 9.79 2.60 4.21
N ARG A 371 10.43 3.60 3.61
CA ARG A 371 11.89 3.59 3.36
C ARG A 371 12.69 3.47 4.65
N HIS A 372 12.32 4.23 5.68
CA HIS A 372 12.96 4.13 6.99
C HIS A 372 12.74 2.74 7.61
N ARG A 373 11.49 2.25 7.67
CA ARG A 373 11.17 0.93 8.23
C ARG A 373 11.88 -0.20 7.48
N PHE A 374 11.94 -0.13 6.15
CA PHE A 374 12.68 -1.06 5.31
C PHE A 374 14.17 -1.07 5.63
N ALA A 375 14.77 0.11 5.80
CA ALA A 375 16.17 0.20 6.21
C ALA A 375 16.41 -0.44 7.58
N MET A 376 15.51 -0.25 8.54
CA MET A 376 15.63 -0.82 9.89
C MET A 376 15.53 -2.36 9.93
N GLU A 377 14.83 -2.98 8.98
CA GLU A 377 14.76 -4.46 8.88
C GLU A 377 16.06 -5.10 8.35
N HIS A 378 16.99 -4.33 7.78
CA HIS A 378 18.29 -4.87 7.40
C HIS A 378 19.11 -5.22 8.63
N ILE A 379 19.92 -6.29 8.51
CA ILE A 379 20.89 -6.68 9.55
C ILE A 379 21.86 -5.50 9.82
N GLU A 380 22.24 -5.32 11.09
CA GLU A 380 23.22 -4.29 11.48
C GLU A 380 24.53 -4.43 10.70
N GLY A 381 25.00 -3.31 10.15
CA GLY A 381 26.19 -3.27 9.31
C GLY A 381 26.00 -2.39 8.08
N GLU A 382 26.72 -2.72 7.01
CA GLU A 382 26.81 -1.90 5.81
C GLU A 382 25.48 -1.83 5.04
N SER A 383 24.70 -2.92 4.98
CA SER A 383 23.41 -2.92 4.28
C SER A 383 22.41 -1.98 4.95
N ARG A 384 22.24 -2.04 6.28
CA ARG A 384 21.39 -1.07 7.02
C ARG A 384 21.88 0.36 6.83
N ARG A 385 23.19 0.59 6.94
CA ARG A 385 23.79 1.92 6.70
C ARG A 385 23.43 2.46 5.31
N THR A 386 23.64 1.65 4.28
CA THR A 386 23.39 2.02 2.88
C THR A 386 21.89 2.28 2.65
N ALA A 387 21.01 1.44 3.18
CA ALA A 387 19.56 1.62 3.08
C ALA A 387 19.09 2.92 3.77
N LEU A 388 19.66 3.27 4.93
CA LEU A 388 19.40 4.55 5.60
C LEU A 388 19.92 5.76 4.79
N GLU A 389 21.07 5.62 4.13
CA GLU A 389 21.60 6.64 3.23
C GLU A 389 20.68 6.84 2.00
N PHE A 390 20.12 5.77 1.43
CA PHE A 390 19.12 5.87 0.36
C PHE A 390 17.78 6.43 0.85
N SER A 391 17.34 6.09 2.06
CA SER A 391 16.17 6.70 2.70
C SER A 391 16.34 8.22 2.81
N LEU A 392 17.50 8.69 3.28
CA LEU A 392 17.81 10.13 3.38
C LEU A 392 18.02 10.80 2.02
N ALA A 393 18.45 10.07 0.99
CA ALA A 393 18.67 10.61 -0.34
C ALA A 393 17.40 11.24 -0.94
N VAL A 394 16.22 10.71 -0.63
CA VAL A 394 14.93 11.26 -1.08
C VAL A 394 14.66 12.62 -0.46
N PHE A 395 14.92 12.77 0.84
CA PHE A 395 14.85 14.06 1.53
C PHE A 395 15.86 15.06 0.94
N ASP A 396 17.09 14.60 0.68
CA ASP A 396 18.13 15.41 0.05
C ASP A 396 17.73 15.88 -1.35
N GLU A 397 17.07 15.02 -2.14
CA GLU A 397 16.60 15.32 -3.48
C GLU A 397 15.44 16.32 -3.48
N ILE A 398 14.42 16.09 -2.65
CA ILE A 398 13.24 16.98 -2.54
C ILE A 398 13.66 18.38 -2.09
N LEU A 399 14.57 18.48 -1.12
CA LEU A 399 15.07 19.77 -0.66
C LEU A 399 16.13 20.37 -1.59
N GLY A 400 16.89 19.54 -2.30
CA GLY A 400 18.05 19.95 -3.09
C GLY A 400 19.30 20.21 -2.24
N THR A 401 19.48 19.49 -1.13
CA THR A 401 20.65 19.66 -0.23
C THR A 401 21.98 19.31 -0.91
N ARG A 402 21.95 18.44 -1.93
CA ARG A 402 23.13 18.04 -2.72
C ARG A 402 23.60 19.10 -3.72
N ARG A 403 22.69 19.97 -4.18
CA ARG A 403 22.97 21.09 -5.10
C ARG A 403 22.26 22.36 -4.63
N PRO A 404 22.63 22.92 -3.47
CA PRO A 404 21.93 24.06 -2.86
C PRO A 404 21.83 25.28 -3.78
N GLU A 405 22.82 25.48 -4.64
CA GLU A 405 22.87 26.55 -5.62
C GLU A 405 21.82 26.43 -6.73
N LYS A 406 21.39 25.20 -7.07
CA LYS A 406 20.35 24.95 -8.07
C LYS A 406 18.96 24.85 -7.45
N ALA A 407 18.88 24.37 -6.21
CA ALA A 407 17.62 24.15 -5.49
C ALA A 407 16.72 25.39 -5.42
N LEU A 408 17.30 26.60 -5.36
CA LEU A 408 16.54 27.87 -5.34
C LEU A 408 15.84 28.22 -6.66
N PHE A 409 16.22 27.55 -7.75
CA PHE A 409 15.69 27.78 -9.09
C PHE A 409 14.75 26.66 -9.56
N GLU A 410 14.64 25.59 -8.77
CA GLU A 410 13.82 24.41 -9.04
C GLU A 410 12.55 24.45 -8.18
N ASN A 411 11.41 24.13 -8.79
CA ASN A 411 10.15 24.04 -8.06
C ASN A 411 10.21 22.87 -7.07
N ILE A 412 9.62 23.04 -5.88
CA ILE A 412 9.45 21.93 -4.94
C ILE A 412 8.16 21.17 -5.29
N ASP A 413 8.24 19.85 -5.32
CA ASP A 413 7.04 19.01 -5.42
C ASP A 413 6.34 19.00 -4.06
N THR A 414 5.36 19.89 -3.90
CA THR A 414 4.62 20.06 -2.64
C THR A 414 3.77 18.84 -2.26
N ILE A 415 3.44 17.97 -3.23
CA ILE A 415 2.72 16.71 -2.96
C ILE A 415 3.67 15.70 -2.35
N ARG A 416 4.88 15.56 -2.90
CA ARG A 416 5.93 14.68 -2.35
C ARG A 416 6.55 15.23 -1.06
N ALA A 417 6.55 16.55 -0.88
CA ALA A 417 7.03 17.21 0.34
C ALA A 417 6.02 17.16 1.51
N GLY A 418 5.05 16.25 1.46
CA GLY A 418 3.97 16.11 2.44
C GLY A 418 4.39 15.89 3.90
N LYS A 419 3.39 15.97 4.78
CA LYS A 419 3.44 16.29 6.23
C LYS A 419 4.50 15.60 7.11
N ASP A 420 4.98 14.41 6.74
CA ASP A 420 5.82 13.59 7.64
C ASP A 420 7.25 13.35 7.11
N ILE A 421 7.63 13.94 5.96
CA ILE A 421 8.95 13.67 5.36
C ILE A 421 10.11 14.08 6.27
N ALA A 422 10.00 15.26 6.91
CA ALA A 422 11.02 15.77 7.81
C ALA A 422 11.16 14.90 9.07
N TYR A 423 10.04 14.37 9.58
CA TYR A 423 10.03 13.47 10.74
C TYR A 423 10.75 12.16 10.42
N TRP A 424 10.37 11.46 9.35
CA TRP A 424 10.99 10.18 9.01
C TRP A 424 12.44 10.34 8.54
N ALA A 425 12.78 11.44 7.87
CA ALA A 425 14.17 11.77 7.60
C ALA A 425 14.98 12.00 8.90
N ALA A 426 14.39 12.66 9.90
CA ALA A 426 15.04 12.80 11.21
C ALA A 426 15.27 11.44 11.89
N CYS A 427 14.27 10.54 11.87
CA CYS A 427 14.44 9.16 12.35
C CYS A 427 15.59 8.45 11.64
N SER A 428 15.62 8.48 10.29
CA SER A 428 16.72 7.87 9.52
C SER A 428 18.09 8.49 9.82
N GLN A 429 18.16 9.81 10.02
CA GLN A 429 19.41 10.49 10.35
C GLN A 429 19.91 10.08 11.74
N VAL A 430 19.02 10.00 12.74
CA VAL A 430 19.35 9.58 14.09
C VAL A 430 19.92 8.17 14.08
N GLU A 431 19.27 7.22 13.41
CA GLU A 431 19.75 5.84 13.31
C GLU A 431 21.06 5.73 12.53
N LEU A 432 21.21 6.48 11.43
CA LEU A 432 22.45 6.50 10.65
C LEU A 432 23.64 7.01 11.48
N SER A 433 23.45 8.05 12.28
CA SER A 433 24.50 8.58 13.15
C SER A 433 24.87 7.61 14.28
N LYS A 434 23.91 6.86 14.83
CA LYS A 434 24.20 5.77 15.79
C LYS A 434 25.13 4.73 15.18
N ILE A 435 24.82 4.27 13.96
CA ILE A 435 25.62 3.26 13.25
C ILE A 435 27.03 3.79 12.95
N LYS A 436 27.16 5.07 12.60
CA LYS A 436 28.44 5.73 12.32
C LYS A 436 29.25 6.05 13.58
N GLY A 437 28.67 5.92 14.77
CA GLY A 437 29.27 6.39 16.02
C GLY A 437 29.51 7.91 16.04
N SER A 438 28.77 8.65 15.22
CA SER A 438 28.89 10.09 15.05
C SER A 438 27.81 10.84 15.84
N GLU A 439 28.04 12.12 16.05
CA GLU A 439 27.11 12.97 16.79
C GLU A 439 25.92 13.38 15.89
N MET A 440 24.71 12.95 16.27
CA MET A 440 23.48 13.12 15.48
C MET A 440 23.18 14.59 15.15
N GLY A 441 23.40 15.49 16.11
CA GLY A 441 23.12 16.92 15.97
C GLY A 441 24.01 17.56 14.92
N ARG A 442 25.33 17.33 15.04
CA ARG A 442 26.33 17.77 14.07
C ARG A 442 26.09 17.22 12.66
N ASP A 443 25.80 15.93 12.50
CA ASP A 443 25.56 15.34 11.17
C ASP A 443 24.32 15.95 10.51
N ALA A 444 23.23 16.10 11.26
CA ALA A 444 22.01 16.74 10.80
C ALA A 444 22.27 18.21 10.40
N ALA A 445 23.03 18.95 11.22
CA ALA A 445 23.41 20.33 10.90
C ALA A 445 24.22 20.41 9.61
N ILE A 446 25.24 19.56 9.43
CA ILE A 446 26.08 19.52 8.23
C ILE A 446 25.23 19.28 6.97
N ARG A 447 24.26 18.35 7.04
CA ARG A 447 23.39 18.00 5.91
C ARG A 447 22.60 19.20 5.38
N ILE A 448 22.02 20.00 6.27
CA ILE A 448 21.10 21.09 5.88
C ILE A 448 21.77 22.47 5.80
N ALA A 449 22.92 22.70 6.46
CA ALA A 449 23.48 24.04 6.67
C ALA A 449 23.73 24.84 5.39
N ARG A 450 24.21 24.19 4.32
CA ARG A 450 24.48 24.88 3.04
C ARG A 450 23.20 25.38 2.38
N LEU A 451 22.16 24.54 2.37
CA LEU A 451 20.86 24.89 1.81
C LEU A 451 20.13 25.91 2.68
N GLU A 452 20.12 25.73 4.01
CA GLU A 452 19.57 26.70 4.95
C GLU A 452 20.14 28.09 4.69
N LYS A 453 21.47 28.20 4.59
CA LYS A 453 22.13 29.48 4.36
C LYS A 453 21.72 30.09 3.03
N ALA A 454 21.65 29.30 1.96
CA ALA A 454 21.27 29.77 0.62
C ALA A 454 19.82 30.26 0.60
N VAL A 455 18.89 29.45 1.13
CA VAL A 455 17.46 29.77 1.24
C VAL A 455 17.23 31.00 2.11
N ARG A 456 17.88 31.07 3.27
CA ARG A 456 17.81 32.22 4.17
C ARG A 456 18.32 33.49 3.51
N ILE A 457 19.47 33.45 2.85
CA ILE A 457 20.00 34.63 2.13
C ILE A 457 19.01 35.09 1.07
N TYR A 458 18.46 34.16 0.28
CA TYR A 458 17.52 34.47 -0.80
C TYR A 458 16.18 35.03 -0.28
N THR A 459 15.55 34.36 0.68
CA THR A 459 14.24 34.74 1.23
C THR A 459 14.29 36.03 2.05
N LEU A 460 15.48 36.43 2.53
CA LEU A 460 15.69 37.72 3.18
C LEU A 460 16.06 38.85 2.20
N GLN A 461 16.23 38.58 0.90
CA GLN A 461 16.51 39.63 -0.08
C GLN A 461 15.31 40.57 -0.25
N PRO A 462 15.55 41.89 -0.38
CA PRO A 462 14.51 42.85 -0.72
C PRO A 462 13.80 42.47 -2.03
N PHE A 463 12.47 42.55 -2.05
CA PHE A 463 11.64 42.30 -3.22
C PHE A 463 11.69 40.86 -3.80
N ALA A 464 12.35 39.90 -3.16
CA ALA A 464 12.38 38.51 -3.63
C ALA A 464 10.95 37.95 -3.80
N ALA A 465 10.09 38.21 -2.82
CA ALA A 465 8.72 37.74 -2.79
C ALA A 465 7.81 38.37 -3.86
N THR A 466 8.11 39.60 -4.31
CA THR A 466 7.32 40.27 -5.36
C THR A 466 7.85 39.99 -6.76
N ARG A 467 9.16 39.84 -6.93
CA ARG A 467 9.80 39.56 -8.22
C ARG A 467 9.73 38.08 -8.61
N PHE A 468 9.72 37.19 -7.63
CA PHE A 468 9.83 35.74 -7.84
C PHE A 468 8.89 34.96 -6.90
N GLY A 469 7.59 35.26 -6.95
CA GLY A 469 6.58 34.75 -6.01
C GLY A 469 6.62 33.22 -5.79
N GLN A 470 6.59 32.42 -6.86
CA GLN A 470 6.63 30.95 -6.75
C GLN A 470 7.94 30.46 -6.11
N ARG A 471 9.09 30.89 -6.63
CA ARG A 471 10.40 30.49 -6.09
C ARG A 471 10.59 30.91 -4.64
N PHE A 472 10.01 32.06 -4.26
CA PHE A 472 10.00 32.52 -2.89
C PHE A 472 9.18 31.59 -1.99
N GLN A 473 7.97 31.16 -2.41
CA GLN A 473 7.19 30.14 -1.68
C GLN A 473 7.97 28.83 -1.57
N ASP A 474 8.53 28.32 -2.68
CA ASP A 474 9.29 27.08 -2.67
C ASP A 474 10.52 27.16 -1.75
N GLY A 475 11.13 28.35 -1.62
CA GLY A 475 12.18 28.63 -0.66
C GLY A 475 11.69 28.58 0.79
N LEU A 476 10.53 29.17 1.09
CA LEU A 476 9.92 29.11 2.43
C LEU A 476 9.56 27.68 2.82
N THR A 477 8.97 26.90 1.91
CA THR A 477 8.63 25.49 2.17
C THR A 477 9.88 24.66 2.45
N ARG A 478 10.96 24.83 1.66
CA ARG A 478 12.26 24.19 1.96
C ARG A 478 12.80 24.58 3.33
N TRP A 479 12.70 25.86 3.69
CA TRP A 479 13.17 26.34 4.99
C TRP A 479 12.36 25.71 6.13
N SER A 480 11.02 25.67 5.99
CA SER A 480 10.14 25.00 6.94
C SER A 480 10.54 23.54 7.13
N LEU A 481 10.67 22.76 6.05
CA LEU A 481 11.03 21.34 6.13
C LEU A 481 12.40 21.11 6.79
N MET A 482 13.40 21.96 6.52
CA MET A 482 14.70 21.89 7.19
C MET A 482 14.59 22.16 8.69
N LEU A 483 13.76 23.14 9.10
CA LEU A 483 13.52 23.45 10.50
C LEU A 483 12.77 22.31 11.20
N GLN A 484 11.75 21.72 10.56
CA GLN A 484 11.03 20.56 11.08
C GLN A 484 12.00 19.40 11.31
N PHE A 485 12.85 19.09 10.32
CA PHE A 485 13.86 18.05 10.42
C PHE A 485 14.83 18.31 11.59
N ALA A 486 15.36 19.54 11.70
CA ALA A 486 16.28 19.90 12.77
C ALA A 486 15.63 19.79 14.15
N PHE A 487 14.39 20.25 14.31
CA PHE A 487 13.67 20.13 15.57
C PHE A 487 13.40 18.66 15.94
N HIS A 488 12.94 17.83 14.99
CA HIS A 488 12.72 16.40 15.23
C HIS A 488 13.99 15.65 15.65
N VAL A 489 15.13 15.91 15.00
CA VAL A 489 16.42 15.34 15.43
C VAL A 489 16.76 15.83 16.84
N SER A 490 16.59 17.12 17.12
CA SER A 490 16.94 17.71 18.41
C SER A 490 16.12 17.23 19.60
N THR A 491 14.92 16.68 19.35
CA THR A 491 14.04 16.11 20.39
C THR A 491 14.36 14.65 20.73
N SER A 492 15.35 14.03 20.07
CA SER A 492 15.77 12.67 20.38
C SER A 492 16.49 12.58 21.73
N PRO A 493 16.51 11.43 22.43
CA PRO A 493 17.20 11.29 23.70
C PRO A 493 18.74 11.22 23.50
N SER A 494 19.44 12.36 23.47
CA SER A 494 20.90 12.45 23.71
C SER A 494 21.36 13.86 24.11
N GLY A 495 22.33 13.96 25.02
CA GLY A 495 22.71 15.21 25.71
C GLY A 495 23.44 16.29 24.88
N VAL A 496 23.81 16.01 23.63
CA VAL A 496 24.57 16.95 22.75
C VAL A 496 23.67 17.65 21.72
N LEU A 497 22.38 17.33 21.69
CA LEU A 497 21.40 17.91 20.75
C LEU A 497 21.08 19.40 21.00
N GLY A 498 21.63 20.00 22.06
CA GLY A 498 21.47 21.41 22.39
C GLY A 498 22.02 22.37 21.33
N GLU A 499 23.13 22.03 20.67
CA GLU A 499 23.72 22.89 19.63
C GLU A 499 22.81 22.97 18.38
N LEU A 500 22.35 21.82 17.86
CA LEU A 500 21.41 21.79 16.73
C LEU A 500 20.13 22.54 17.06
N ARG A 501 19.59 22.37 18.27
CA ARG A 501 18.41 23.10 18.72
C ARG A 501 18.64 24.61 18.77
N GLY A 502 19.80 25.06 19.26
CA GLY A 502 20.17 26.48 19.27
C GLY A 502 20.28 27.07 17.86
N LEU A 503 20.88 26.33 16.93
CA LEU A 503 20.96 26.71 15.51
C LEU A 503 19.57 26.76 14.87
N ALA A 504 18.71 25.76 15.12
CA ALA A 504 17.35 25.72 14.62
C ALA A 504 16.50 26.88 15.15
N LEU A 505 16.60 27.20 16.45
CA LEU A 505 15.92 28.36 17.05
C LEU A 505 16.41 29.68 16.43
N SER A 506 17.72 29.83 16.23
CA SER A 506 18.30 31.03 15.60
C SER A 506 17.80 31.21 14.16
N SER A 507 17.71 30.12 13.40
CA SER A 507 17.18 30.13 12.04
C SER A 507 15.66 30.39 12.03
N ALA A 508 14.90 29.77 12.94
CA ALA A 508 13.46 30.00 13.09
C ALA A 508 13.11 31.45 13.44
N GLN A 509 13.97 32.13 14.23
CA GLN A 509 13.80 33.55 14.58
C GLN A 509 13.83 34.46 13.33
N LEU A 510 14.54 34.06 12.27
CA LEU A 510 14.60 34.78 11.00
C LEU A 510 13.49 34.33 10.04
N PHE A 511 13.14 33.05 10.05
CA PHE A 511 12.11 32.46 9.20
C PHE A 511 10.69 32.95 9.54
N LEU A 512 10.29 32.86 10.81
CA LEU A 512 8.91 33.07 11.23
C LEU A 512 8.36 34.48 10.89
N PRO A 513 9.11 35.59 11.05
CA PRO A 513 8.64 36.92 10.66
C PRO A 513 8.43 37.09 9.14
N VAL A 514 9.07 36.24 8.32
CA VAL A 514 8.93 36.25 6.86
C VAL A 514 7.76 35.39 6.44
N ALA A 515 7.70 34.15 6.94
CA ALA A 515 6.71 33.15 6.57
C ALA A 515 5.29 33.47 7.09
N SER A 516 5.17 34.20 8.20
CA SER A 516 3.86 34.55 8.79
C SER A 516 3.15 35.75 8.15
N ARG A 517 3.73 36.36 7.11
CA ARG A 517 3.12 37.49 6.40
C ARG A 517 1.92 36.99 5.59
N SER A 518 0.79 37.67 5.70
CA SER A 518 -0.53 37.24 5.18
C SER A 518 -0.63 36.94 3.67
N MET A 519 0.39 37.30 2.88
CA MET A 519 0.45 37.04 1.43
C MET A 519 1.08 35.69 1.06
N TYR A 520 1.68 35.00 2.03
CA TYR A 520 2.47 33.78 1.84
C TYR A 520 1.91 32.73 2.80
N GLY A 521 1.54 31.56 2.29
CA GLY A 521 0.65 30.61 2.96
C GLY A 521 1.00 30.35 4.44
N SER A 522 0.00 30.44 5.33
CA SER A 522 0.25 30.34 6.78
C SER A 522 0.74 28.97 7.24
N GLU A 523 0.53 27.93 6.42
CA GLU A 523 0.78 26.52 6.76
C GLU A 523 2.25 26.25 7.11
N ASP A 524 3.20 26.82 6.35
CA ASP A 524 4.64 26.62 6.58
C ASP A 524 5.09 27.22 7.92
N ALA A 525 4.58 28.41 8.27
CA ALA A 525 4.86 29.03 9.55
C ALA A 525 4.19 28.26 10.69
N ASP A 526 2.94 27.84 10.50
CA ASP A 526 2.14 27.13 11.50
C ASP A 526 2.74 25.76 11.87
N ALA A 527 3.34 25.05 10.91
CA ALA A 527 4.07 23.80 11.15
C ALA A 527 5.24 23.97 12.13
N ILE A 528 5.93 25.12 12.08
CA ILE A 528 7.11 25.41 12.90
C ILE A 528 6.75 25.98 14.28
N VAL A 529 5.66 26.76 14.37
CA VAL A 529 5.26 27.46 15.60
C VAL A 529 5.21 26.52 16.81
N ASN A 530 4.60 25.34 16.65
CA ASN A 530 4.47 24.37 17.74
C ASN A 530 5.82 23.77 18.15
N MET A 531 6.68 23.45 17.18
CA MET A 531 8.00 22.89 17.44
C MET A 531 8.91 23.89 18.15
N VAL A 532 8.86 25.16 17.74
CA VAL A 532 9.57 26.26 18.39
C VAL A 532 9.07 26.48 19.80
N ALA A 533 7.75 26.46 20.03
CA ALA A 533 7.18 26.58 21.37
C ALA A 533 7.68 25.46 22.29
N ASP A 534 7.64 24.20 21.85
CA ASP A 534 8.15 23.05 22.60
C ASP A 534 9.67 23.17 22.87
N ALA A 535 10.44 23.64 21.88
CA ALA A 535 11.88 23.88 21.98
C ALA A 535 12.26 25.15 22.76
N ILE A 536 11.34 26.04 23.12
CA ILE A 536 11.61 27.18 24.00
C ILE A 536 11.18 26.86 25.43
N LEU A 537 10.16 26.02 25.60
CA LEU A 537 9.63 25.68 26.91
C LEU A 537 10.65 25.01 27.83
N THR A 538 11.58 24.27 27.25
CA THR A 538 12.69 23.62 27.99
C THR A 538 13.95 24.49 28.05
N SER A 539 13.90 25.75 27.58
CA SER A 539 14.99 26.73 27.68
C SER A 539 14.81 27.63 28.91
N GLU A 540 15.84 28.41 29.24
CA GLU A 540 15.79 29.41 30.33
C GLU A 540 14.67 30.43 30.13
N GLU A 541 14.07 30.88 31.23
CA GLU A 541 12.96 31.84 31.26
C GLU A 541 13.30 33.17 30.55
N ARG A 542 14.57 33.59 30.60
CA ARG A 542 15.06 34.76 29.88
C ARG A 542 14.87 34.62 28.36
N VAL A 543 15.20 33.45 27.80
CA VAL A 543 15.03 33.16 26.37
C VAL A 543 13.54 33.15 26.03
N ARG A 544 12.72 32.49 26.84
CA ARG A 544 11.25 32.47 26.66
C ARG A 544 10.68 33.89 26.64
N SER A 545 11.10 34.74 27.57
CA SER A 545 10.67 36.13 27.67
C SER A 545 11.05 36.97 26.45
N GLN A 546 12.26 36.79 25.92
CA GLN A 546 12.71 37.48 24.70
C GLN A 546 11.83 37.15 23.50
N TRP A 547 11.51 35.87 23.28
CA TRP A 547 10.66 35.44 22.17
C TRP A 547 9.20 35.90 22.34
N LEU A 548 8.69 35.92 23.57
CA LEU A 548 7.35 36.42 23.86
C LEU A 548 7.21 37.94 23.62
N GLN A 549 8.26 38.70 23.90
CA GLN A 549 8.28 40.16 23.78
C GLN A 549 8.60 40.65 22.35
N ASP A 550 9.22 39.82 21.50
CA ASP A 550 9.51 40.19 20.11
C ASP A 550 8.23 40.31 19.28
N GLU A 551 7.84 41.55 18.95
CA GLU A 551 6.62 41.83 18.19
C GLU A 551 6.63 41.33 16.75
N ARG A 552 7.82 41.02 16.21
CA ARG A 552 7.97 40.45 14.87
C ARG A 552 7.54 38.99 14.82
N MET A 553 7.44 38.32 15.97
CA MET A 553 7.04 36.92 16.05
C MET A 553 5.54 36.75 15.78
N PRO A 554 5.14 35.64 15.14
CA PRO A 554 3.74 35.36 14.86
C PRO A 554 2.91 35.35 16.15
N VAL A 555 1.71 35.92 16.08
CA VAL A 555 0.79 36.00 17.23
C VAL A 555 0.50 34.62 17.81
N LYS A 556 0.37 33.59 16.96
CA LYS A 556 0.13 32.19 17.39
C LYS A 556 1.28 31.64 18.23
N LEU A 557 2.54 31.93 17.89
CA LEU A 557 3.70 31.53 18.69
C LEU A 557 3.73 32.26 20.03
N ARG A 558 3.53 33.58 20.01
CA ARG A 558 3.50 34.38 21.24
C ARG A 558 2.38 33.93 22.17
N ALA A 559 1.19 33.62 21.62
CA ALA A 559 0.10 33.01 22.36
C ALA A 559 0.52 31.64 22.94
N ALA A 560 1.15 30.76 22.15
CA ALA A 560 1.65 29.47 22.63
C ALA A 560 2.64 29.63 23.78
N LEU A 561 3.59 30.57 23.71
CA LEU A 561 4.57 30.83 24.76
C LEU A 561 3.93 31.44 26.03
N ALA A 562 2.97 32.36 25.87
CA ALA A 562 2.26 32.95 27.00
C ALA A 562 1.41 31.92 27.75
N TRP A 563 0.67 31.11 27.00
CA TRP A 563 -0.27 30.13 27.55
C TRP A 563 0.40 28.85 28.05
N SER A 564 1.67 28.61 27.70
CA SER A 564 2.45 27.49 28.23
C SER A 564 3.31 27.86 29.45
N SER A 565 3.04 29.00 30.07
CA SER A 565 3.76 29.54 31.22
C SER A 565 2.76 30.02 32.27
N ALA A 566 2.56 29.24 33.33
CA ALA A 566 1.56 29.60 34.35
C ALA A 566 1.94 30.87 35.10
N ALA A 567 3.24 31.11 35.29
CA ALA A 567 3.77 32.39 35.79
C ALA A 567 3.36 33.58 34.92
N THR A 568 3.45 33.46 33.60
CA THR A 568 3.05 34.54 32.67
C THR A 568 1.54 34.80 32.71
N LEU A 569 0.74 33.74 32.83
CA LEU A 569 -0.72 33.85 32.98
C LEU A 569 -1.10 34.56 34.29
N HIS A 570 -0.36 34.30 35.37
CA HIS A 570 -0.56 34.97 36.66
C HIS A 570 -0.15 36.44 36.63
N GLU A 571 1.02 36.76 36.07
CA GLU A 571 1.57 38.13 36.09
C GLU A 571 0.96 39.06 35.04
N LYS A 572 0.58 38.53 33.87
CA LYS A 572 0.13 39.32 32.71
C LYS A 572 -1.10 38.71 32.03
N PRO A 573 -2.23 38.53 32.75
CA PRO A 573 -3.42 37.87 32.23
C PRO A 573 -4.03 38.58 31.01
N ASP A 574 -4.11 39.91 31.05
CA ASP A 574 -4.70 40.71 29.96
C ASP A 574 -3.88 40.62 28.66
N PHE A 575 -2.56 40.57 28.78
CA PHE A 575 -1.65 40.41 27.64
C PHE A 575 -1.81 39.01 27.01
N ALA A 576 -1.83 37.95 27.84
CA ALA A 576 -2.03 36.59 27.36
C ALA A 576 -3.40 36.41 26.70
N ARG A 577 -4.46 37.00 27.28
CA ARG A 577 -5.80 37.04 26.71
C ARG A 577 -5.84 37.75 25.36
N SER A 578 -5.25 38.94 25.26
CA SER A 578 -5.18 39.71 24.02
C SER A 578 -4.48 38.94 22.90
N LEU A 579 -3.38 38.24 23.20
CA LEU A 579 -2.69 37.39 22.23
C LEU A 579 -3.56 36.22 21.76
N LEU A 580 -4.28 35.56 22.67
CA LEU A 580 -5.19 34.46 22.35
C LEU A 580 -6.34 34.92 21.45
N GLU A 581 -7.00 36.01 21.81
CA GLU A 581 -8.10 36.59 21.03
C GLU A 581 -7.62 37.00 19.63
N ARG A 582 -6.40 37.55 19.51
CA ARG A 582 -5.80 37.87 18.21
C ARG A 582 -5.43 36.62 17.41
N ALA A 583 -4.93 35.57 18.05
CA ALA A 583 -4.64 34.28 17.41
C ALA A 583 -5.92 33.60 16.90
N ALA A 584 -7.06 33.81 17.58
CA ALA A 584 -8.36 33.24 17.25
C ALA A 584 -9.11 33.97 16.12
N ARG A 585 -8.69 35.18 15.71
CA ARG A 585 -9.36 35.97 14.67
C ARG A 585 -9.16 35.35 13.29
N GLY A 586 -10.23 34.78 12.72
CA GLY A 586 -10.30 34.26 11.35
C GLY A 586 -11.50 34.82 10.59
N THR A 587 -11.31 35.23 9.33
CA THR A 587 -12.35 35.88 8.51
C THR A 587 -13.21 34.92 7.68
N THR A 588 -12.82 33.64 7.55
CA THR A 588 -13.56 32.62 6.75
C THR A 588 -13.90 31.37 7.56
N GLN A 589 -14.90 30.60 7.13
CA GLN A 589 -15.41 29.42 7.84
C GLN A 589 -14.37 28.28 7.96
N THR A 590 -13.58 28.03 6.90
CA THR A 590 -12.43 27.11 6.91
C THR A 590 -11.32 27.55 7.87
N VAL A 591 -11.10 28.87 8.03
CA VAL A 591 -10.15 29.41 9.02
C VAL A 591 -10.70 29.25 10.45
N ARG A 592 -12.02 29.22 10.67
CA ARG A 592 -12.62 28.98 12.00
C ARG A 592 -12.39 27.56 12.52
N GLU A 593 -12.46 26.54 11.67
CA GLU A 593 -12.12 25.14 12.02
C GLU A 593 -10.65 24.98 12.39
N TRP A 594 -9.79 25.55 11.56
CA TRP A 594 -8.35 25.54 11.77
C TRP A 594 -7.97 26.28 13.07
N ASN A 595 -8.68 27.36 13.40
CA ASN A 595 -8.52 28.08 14.68
C ASN A 595 -8.96 27.25 15.90
N ALA A 596 -9.95 26.36 15.80
CA ALA A 596 -10.36 25.50 16.91
C ALA A 596 -9.26 24.52 17.33
N THR A 597 -8.57 23.89 16.36
CA THR A 597 -7.43 22.99 16.64
C THR A 597 -6.27 23.74 17.29
N VAL A 598 -6.00 24.98 16.87
CA VAL A 598 -4.99 25.83 17.50
C VAL A 598 -5.38 26.15 18.95
N LEU A 599 -6.64 26.52 19.19
CA LEU A 599 -7.14 26.84 20.53
C LEU A 599 -7.11 25.62 21.48
N ILE A 600 -7.47 24.44 20.99
CA ILE A 600 -7.39 23.19 21.77
C ILE A 600 -5.93 22.85 22.11
N ASN A 601 -5.01 22.99 21.15
CA ASN A 601 -3.57 22.80 21.40
C ASN A 601 -3.02 23.81 22.43
N LEU A 602 -3.46 25.07 22.38
CA LEU A 602 -3.10 26.08 23.37
C LEU A 602 -3.65 25.75 24.76
N MET A 603 -4.90 25.27 24.82
CA MET A 603 -5.54 24.83 26.05
C MET A 603 -4.83 23.61 26.66
N ASP A 604 -4.46 22.63 25.85
CA ASP A 604 -3.66 21.47 26.26
C ASP A 604 -2.29 21.88 26.81
N ARG A 605 -1.59 22.78 26.11
CA ARG A 605 -0.31 23.33 26.60
C ARG A 605 -0.47 24.05 27.94
N ALA A 606 -1.55 24.81 28.09
CA ALA A 606 -1.82 25.57 29.31
C ALA A 606 -2.14 24.66 30.50
N ALA A 607 -3.07 23.73 30.33
CA ALA A 607 -3.42 22.77 31.39
C ALA A 607 -2.19 21.95 31.84
N ALA A 608 -1.39 21.45 30.88
CA ALA A 608 -0.14 20.77 31.19
C ALA A 608 0.90 21.66 31.90
N ALA A 609 0.99 22.95 31.56
CA ALA A 609 1.89 23.89 32.23
C ALA A 609 1.44 24.21 33.65
N MET A 610 0.16 24.53 33.84
CA MET A 610 -0.44 24.82 35.15
C MET A 610 -0.24 23.67 36.14
N TYR A 611 -0.44 22.43 35.68
CA TYR A 611 -0.21 21.24 36.50
C TYR A 611 1.27 21.04 36.84
N ARG A 612 2.17 21.12 35.84
CA ARG A 612 3.63 20.95 36.05
C ARG A 612 4.23 22.02 36.96
N GLU A 613 3.81 23.26 36.80
CA GLU A 613 4.27 24.40 37.61
C GLU A 613 3.56 24.45 38.99
N LYS A 614 2.59 23.56 39.25
CA LYS A 614 1.77 23.52 40.48
C LYS A 614 1.07 24.85 40.77
N ARG A 615 0.49 25.45 39.73
CA ARG A 615 -0.17 26.77 39.74
C ARG A 615 -1.67 26.62 39.49
N SER A 616 -2.38 25.93 40.40
CA SER A 616 -3.83 25.71 40.30
C SER A 616 -4.64 27.01 40.41
N GLU A 617 -4.08 28.06 41.01
CA GLU A 617 -4.73 29.36 41.17
C GLU A 617 -5.07 30.07 39.85
N VAL A 618 -4.39 29.72 38.74
CA VAL A 618 -4.70 30.23 37.39
C VAL A 618 -5.52 29.26 36.55
N ALA A 619 -5.95 28.12 37.09
CA ALA A 619 -6.69 27.09 36.34
C ALA A 619 -7.97 27.64 35.70
N SER A 620 -8.71 28.52 36.39
CA SER A 620 -9.93 29.15 35.89
C SER A 620 -9.71 29.93 34.58
N MET A 621 -8.48 30.35 34.27
CA MET A 621 -8.17 31.03 33.01
C MET A 621 -8.36 30.13 31.78
N LEU A 622 -8.43 28.79 31.95
CA LEU A 622 -8.76 27.85 30.87
C LEU A 622 -10.19 28.08 30.31
N GLU A 623 -11.07 28.74 31.05
CA GLU A 623 -12.40 29.17 30.56
C GLU A 623 -12.30 30.02 29.28
N ILE A 624 -11.23 30.82 29.15
CA ILE A 624 -11.05 31.75 28.02
C ILE A 624 -10.78 30.99 26.71
N PRO A 625 -9.72 30.15 26.58
CA PRO A 625 -9.51 29.36 25.37
C PRO A 625 -10.63 28.35 25.13
N TYR A 626 -11.25 27.81 26.18
CA TYR A 626 -12.38 26.88 26.06
C TYR A 626 -13.60 27.54 25.43
N SER A 627 -14.03 28.69 25.95
CA SER A 627 -15.18 29.44 25.40
C SER A 627 -14.94 29.91 23.96
N LEU A 628 -13.73 30.35 23.64
CA LEU A 628 -13.34 30.70 22.27
C LEU A 628 -13.38 29.47 21.36
N ALA A 629 -12.86 28.31 21.80
CA ALA A 629 -12.87 27.08 21.00
C ALA A 629 -14.29 26.58 20.72
N ILE A 630 -15.20 26.64 21.70
CA ILE A 630 -16.61 26.26 21.55
C ILE A 630 -17.35 27.20 20.58
N SER A 631 -16.99 28.47 20.56
CA SER A 631 -17.62 29.48 19.68
C SER A 631 -17.26 29.30 18.20
N CYS A 632 -16.16 28.58 17.90
CA CYS A 632 -15.81 28.19 16.55
C CYS A 632 -16.70 27.02 16.11
N ALA A 633 -17.53 27.26 15.08
CA ALA A 633 -18.70 26.46 14.69
C ALA A 633 -18.50 24.95 14.34
N ASN A 634 -17.31 24.37 14.53
CA ASN A 634 -17.00 22.98 14.18
C ASN A 634 -15.97 22.33 15.13
N ALA A 635 -16.07 22.53 16.46
CA ALA A 635 -15.14 21.92 17.43
C ALA A 635 -15.74 20.79 18.30
N PRO A 636 -16.12 19.62 17.74
CA PRO A 636 -16.43 18.41 18.53
C PRO A 636 -15.30 18.05 19.52
N LEU A 637 -14.04 18.29 19.12
CA LEU A 637 -12.84 18.06 19.95
C LEU A 637 -12.75 18.98 21.18
N ALA A 638 -13.33 20.19 21.14
CA ALA A 638 -13.39 21.08 22.30
C ALA A 638 -14.51 20.67 23.27
N ARG A 639 -15.53 19.95 22.77
CA ARG A 639 -16.66 19.45 23.56
C ARG A 639 -16.47 18.02 24.06
N SER A 640 -15.45 17.31 23.58
CA SER A 640 -15.15 15.92 23.97
C SER A 640 -14.67 15.77 25.41
N LEU A 641 -14.23 16.87 26.04
CA LEU A 641 -13.91 16.96 27.45
C LEU A 641 -14.59 18.21 28.00
N ASP A 642 -15.44 18.05 29.01
CA ASP A 642 -16.06 19.20 29.64
C ASP A 642 -15.02 20.01 30.44
N LEU A 643 -15.21 21.33 30.50
CA LEU A 643 -14.26 22.21 31.16
C LEU A 643 -14.13 21.92 32.66
N GLN A 644 -15.21 21.49 33.32
CA GLN A 644 -15.19 21.24 34.77
C GLN A 644 -14.30 20.05 35.12
N THR A 645 -14.34 19.01 34.30
CA THR A 645 -13.46 17.85 34.37
C THR A 645 -12.01 18.27 34.14
N LEU A 646 -11.73 19.12 33.14
CA LEU A 646 -10.37 19.61 32.92
C LEU A 646 -9.85 20.45 34.10
N LEU A 647 -10.67 21.36 34.63
CA LEU A 647 -10.34 22.18 35.79
C LEU A 647 -10.10 21.34 37.05
N ALA A 648 -10.99 20.38 37.33
CA ALA A 648 -10.85 19.45 38.44
C ALA A 648 -9.56 18.62 38.31
N ALA A 649 -9.23 18.15 37.11
CA ALA A 649 -8.04 17.37 36.85
C ALA A 649 -6.74 18.18 37.08
N VAL A 650 -6.68 19.43 36.61
CA VAL A 650 -5.55 20.35 36.85
C VAL A 650 -5.40 20.67 38.34
N ASN A 651 -6.52 20.73 39.08
CA ASN A 651 -6.54 20.95 40.52
C ASN A 651 -6.23 19.69 41.35
N GLY A 652 -5.94 18.55 40.72
CA GLY A 652 -5.49 17.34 41.39
C GLY A 652 -6.56 16.29 41.68
N ASP A 653 -7.77 16.41 41.14
CA ASP A 653 -8.80 15.36 41.27
C ASP A 653 -8.41 14.12 40.46
N CYS A 654 -8.15 13.01 41.16
CA CYS A 654 -7.71 11.76 40.54
C CYS A 654 -8.75 11.12 39.61
N ILE A 655 -10.05 11.31 39.88
CA ILE A 655 -11.13 10.78 39.03
C ILE A 655 -11.17 11.58 37.73
N ALA A 656 -11.11 12.90 37.83
CA ALA A 656 -11.07 13.77 36.66
C ALA A 656 -9.79 13.57 35.83
N GLN A 657 -8.63 13.41 36.48
CA GLN A 657 -7.37 13.07 35.79
C GLN A 657 -7.48 11.76 35.02
N LYS A 658 -8.08 10.73 35.63
CA LYS A 658 -8.33 9.46 34.96
C LYS A 658 -9.28 9.63 33.77
N GLN A 659 -10.31 10.46 33.88
CA GLN A 659 -11.21 10.77 32.76
C GLN A 659 -10.47 11.47 31.60
N VAL A 660 -9.49 12.35 31.87
CA VAL A 660 -8.66 12.96 30.82
C VAL A 660 -7.72 11.94 30.17
N ILE A 661 -7.12 11.05 30.96
CA ILE A 661 -6.22 9.99 30.48
C ILE A 661 -6.97 8.95 29.64
N ASP A 662 -8.18 8.59 30.04
CA ASP A 662 -9.00 7.58 29.35
C ASP A 662 -9.79 8.19 28.18
N ASN A 663 -9.83 9.51 28.04
CA ASN A 663 -10.55 10.20 26.97
C ASN A 663 -9.89 9.91 25.61
N LEU A 664 -10.67 9.40 24.66
CA LEU A 664 -10.17 8.98 23.35
C LEU A 664 -9.53 10.09 22.50
N VAL A 665 -9.82 11.36 22.80
CA VAL A 665 -9.24 12.53 22.13
C VAL A 665 -8.05 13.08 22.91
N TRP A 666 -8.14 13.12 24.24
CA TRP A 666 -7.14 13.75 25.11
C TRP A 666 -6.07 12.79 25.62
N ASN A 667 -6.21 11.47 25.47
CA ASN A 667 -5.25 10.48 25.98
C ASN A 667 -3.82 10.64 25.45
N GLN A 668 -3.65 11.21 24.24
CA GLN A 668 -2.35 11.52 23.63
C GLN A 668 -1.92 12.99 23.83
N SER A 669 -2.68 13.77 24.60
CA SER A 669 -2.42 15.18 24.86
C SER A 669 -1.25 15.37 25.84
N ARG A 670 -0.65 16.57 25.84
CA ARG A 670 0.40 16.93 26.81
C ARG A 670 -0.13 16.88 28.24
N THR A 671 -1.41 17.22 28.42
CA THR A 671 -2.12 17.22 29.68
C THR A 671 -2.26 15.80 30.23
N ALA A 672 -2.75 14.87 29.42
CA ALA A 672 -2.84 13.46 29.81
C ALA A 672 -1.45 12.88 30.14
N HIS A 673 -0.43 13.20 29.34
CA HIS A 673 0.93 12.75 29.62
C HIS A 673 1.49 13.32 30.93
N ALA A 674 1.24 14.60 31.22
CA ALA A 674 1.64 15.24 32.46
C ALA A 674 0.96 14.60 33.69
N PHE A 675 -0.32 14.26 33.59
CA PHE A 675 -1.03 13.54 34.65
C PHE A 675 -0.50 12.11 34.84
N ALA A 676 -0.20 11.40 33.76
CA ALA A 676 0.29 10.02 33.81
C ALA A 676 1.72 9.86 34.34
N THR A 677 2.56 10.91 34.24
CA THR A 677 3.99 10.88 34.61
C THR A 677 4.32 11.55 35.94
N ALA A 678 3.32 12.13 36.62
CA ALA A 678 3.54 12.72 37.93
C ALA A 678 3.92 11.65 38.96
N PRO A 679 4.94 11.87 39.81
CA PRO A 679 5.21 10.99 40.94
C PRO A 679 3.97 10.99 41.85
N LYS A 680 3.47 9.79 42.15
CA LYS A 680 2.33 9.58 43.06
C LYS A 680 2.60 10.07 44.47
#